data_AF-A0ABD0SA82-F1
#
_entry.id   AF-A0ABD0SA82-F1
#
_cell.length_a   1.000
_cell.length_b   1.000
_cell.length_c   1.000
_cell.angle_alpha   90.00
_cell.angle_beta   90.00
_cell.angle_gamma   90.00
#
_symmetry.space_group_name_H-M   'P 1'
#
loop_
_entity.id
_entity.type
_entity.pdbx_description
1 polymer ?
#
loop_
_entity_poly.entity_id
_entity_poly.type
_entity_poly.pdbx_seq_one_letter_code
_entity_poly.pdbx_strand_id
1 'polypeptide(L)'
;MAPIILEGNNLGQRHRHYNTLLKTALASNQGETLGKVSHDDNDIDNFLKIDIASHNRDVNYILEVLKCKDLLYVTRVIKKSRWLITDDKYSHIVNPKYLHTELFPYMMSKAKYKLGLHIRLHLRDEKRVKQFYNYFKQLDRRAATKWLQYCPLQFALNEVRDHAVDVSESTLKRLCRRTVQFLEKYAVSSEVFEWDKEDHLQKVNFLIRHNTEEYLNVRDSCSRSYTQHLKDKHLKIIMKTCPQRIIKNFYHYFYTVKYSNLVKYMDKESIKHFLLECSEGLSLSIFGRDFDFLIHFLIKIEYSDKIEVLKAFYETTSGVDYEGPDGLNLFFSAMQDNAPFNSLCVFRWYQCMPFDVAFYEVKKLLQNELESDVRMSMLNTLVICAGSNIENTYVLLKYFNDRHINEPHKVKKSFVYEILSHFAIYKFDSETWKILDDIFFSMEVYMDSSLSVTKCVEAIIVYKTIHDQIVPEKVENKFKFETLKSYKNKLNAIDSEKLFQYLYKIQATKVKEATALTKKEFTDCVKILENTMKLLADWNKNIINYPMLLSKIQDVINIKEKQNWDIDLSSIYNLHKPWRQYFFDESLKLYPSKLTLLNVLKHNQSILKMYHKEVDFIRYNDIIQLVLSKLKIYWSDTLAKEWTNDYLSQLHESGKQKNPIHNVAVLLNQKDFLNISKQYIPQESKINWQEADEVEYYCRKYFASNIYRVRPLPATDTVLLFAKGIHRKLSVISYVTTLENISNFDLEEHMSKLISVPLFLQKHGIRIAFAKLTVENLIPTFETIWKSTKSHSIQTYLFLNTYNLLCEQSRKSRILKQWKMLQIFIDNLSVSVNPKIYEKMCHVSKVPEIIQSEYFMKAYVYFKTLPRNLAVKYTDNIIVESEKSIIFLDEKFMEEVGLGSIDEFANESSQLIRLFARYLLLITDKKTVLDIYQRRVKPVLYKKDCYSIENSKELIDNIFRNLLDHVTRNRTIPWTLVKRMFDDFKEKLSFPEDYVFIRTWELTCDLMEILERNISTNVLKKSEGIDGILNTNVLSAFGKACLKHLQKDIKSLAFPIPAFECVMRTLHLKLDFSLKHMLQIYKHMLGDQSTVESYFIVQKLLPEQCLWDDDIINLKKEIIEILCTHPSKEFRIICRRYFHHNLKQDVKLKCGELLA
;
A
#
# COMPACT_ATOMS: atom_id res chain seq x y z
N MET A 1 39.42 -36.32 -20.79
CA MET A 1 39.92 -36.40 -19.39
C MET A 1 38.93 -37.23 -18.59
N ALA A 2 39.41 -38.03 -17.64
CA ALA A 2 38.51 -38.71 -16.69
C ALA A 2 37.76 -37.66 -15.85
N PRO A 3 36.48 -37.89 -15.48
CA PRO A 3 35.70 -36.95 -14.69
C PRO A 3 36.35 -36.67 -13.33
N ILE A 4 36.38 -35.41 -12.88
CA ILE A 4 36.95 -35.08 -11.57
C ILE A 4 36.05 -35.62 -10.45
N ILE A 5 36.65 -36.37 -9.53
CA ILE A 5 36.01 -36.85 -8.31
C ILE A 5 36.56 -36.07 -7.11
N LEU A 6 35.66 -35.50 -6.30
CA LEU A 6 36.06 -34.75 -5.10
C LEU A 6 36.20 -35.68 -3.88
N GLU A 7 37.36 -35.63 -3.23
CA GLU A 7 37.64 -36.29 -1.96
C GLU A 7 37.05 -35.55 -0.75
N GLY A 8 36.66 -36.31 0.29
CA GLY A 8 36.16 -35.79 1.57
C GLY A 8 34.78 -36.31 1.98
N ASN A 9 34.56 -36.37 3.29
CA ASN A 9 33.36 -36.93 3.94
C ASN A 9 32.28 -35.89 4.23
N ASN A 10 32.55 -34.61 4.03
CA ASN A 10 31.58 -33.53 4.18
C ASN A 10 31.80 -32.41 3.14
N LEU A 11 30.83 -31.50 3.03
CA LEU A 11 30.87 -30.41 2.05
C LEU A 11 32.13 -29.52 2.19
N GLY A 12 32.58 -29.29 3.43
CA GLY A 12 33.75 -28.45 3.71
C GLY A 12 35.05 -29.07 3.21
N GLN A 13 35.24 -30.37 3.44
CA GLN A 13 36.41 -31.11 2.94
C GLN A 13 36.43 -31.17 1.41
N ARG A 14 35.29 -31.47 0.77
CA ARG A 14 35.18 -31.48 -0.70
C ARG A 14 35.47 -30.11 -1.33
N HIS A 15 35.03 -29.02 -0.69
CA HIS A 15 35.38 -27.66 -1.12
C HIS A 15 36.88 -27.38 -1.00
N ARG A 16 37.54 -27.86 0.05
CA ARG A 16 39.01 -27.73 0.20
C ARG A 16 39.72 -28.49 -0.91
N HIS A 17 39.34 -29.73 -1.19
CA HIS A 17 39.93 -30.51 -2.28
C HIS A 17 39.73 -29.84 -3.65
N TYR A 18 38.51 -29.37 -3.96
CA TYR A 18 38.25 -28.58 -5.17
C TYR A 18 39.19 -27.36 -5.29
N ASN A 19 39.39 -26.62 -4.20
CA ASN A 19 40.29 -25.46 -4.21
C ASN A 19 41.76 -25.87 -4.44
N THR A 20 42.19 -27.03 -3.93
CA THR A 20 43.53 -27.58 -4.19
C THR A 20 43.69 -27.94 -5.66
N LEU A 21 42.70 -28.58 -6.28
CA LEU A 21 42.69 -28.89 -7.71
C LEU A 21 42.78 -27.61 -8.55
N LEU A 22 42.00 -26.58 -8.22
CA LEU A 22 42.05 -25.29 -8.90
C LEU A 22 43.43 -24.64 -8.81
N LYS A 23 44.05 -24.61 -7.61
CA LYS A 23 45.40 -24.06 -7.45
C LYS A 23 46.44 -24.82 -8.27
N THR A 24 46.33 -26.15 -8.31
CA THR A 24 47.24 -27.00 -9.06
C THR A 24 47.12 -26.75 -10.56
N ALA A 25 45.88 -26.67 -11.09
CA ALA A 25 45.63 -26.39 -12.49
C ALA A 25 46.08 -24.98 -12.93
N LEU A 26 46.02 -24.00 -12.03
CA LEU A 26 46.56 -22.66 -12.29
C LEU A 26 48.08 -22.61 -12.29
N ALA A 27 48.74 -23.43 -11.47
CA ALA A 27 50.20 -23.49 -11.39
C ALA A 27 50.84 -24.25 -12.57
N SER A 28 50.14 -25.23 -13.15
CA SER A 28 50.67 -26.10 -14.20
C SER A 28 50.58 -25.53 -15.62
N ASN A 29 50.04 -24.31 -15.82
CA ASN A 29 49.78 -23.70 -17.13
C ASN A 29 49.07 -24.64 -18.14
N GLN A 30 48.30 -25.64 -17.67
CA GLN A 30 47.50 -26.54 -18.52
C GLN A 30 46.31 -25.84 -19.23
N GLY A 31 46.34 -24.50 -19.32
CA GLY A 31 45.23 -23.64 -19.74
C GLY A 31 45.33 -23.08 -21.16
N GLU A 32 46.26 -23.54 -22.01
CA GLU A 32 46.45 -22.93 -23.34
C GLU A 32 45.26 -23.13 -24.31
N THR A 33 44.40 -24.14 -24.09
CA THR A 33 43.08 -24.22 -24.75
C THR A 33 42.05 -24.90 -23.85
N LEU A 34 41.24 -24.11 -23.13
CA LEU A 34 40.07 -24.65 -22.43
C LEU A 34 39.00 -25.08 -23.44
N GLY A 35 38.62 -26.36 -23.41
CA GLY A 35 37.46 -26.83 -24.19
C GLY A 35 36.17 -26.12 -23.75
N LYS A 36 35.23 -25.93 -24.68
CA LYS A 36 33.91 -25.33 -24.39
C LYS A 36 33.20 -26.09 -23.26
N VAL A 37 32.31 -25.39 -22.55
CA VAL A 37 31.41 -26.03 -21.58
C VAL A 37 30.62 -27.12 -22.27
N SER A 38 30.69 -28.33 -21.70
CA SER A 38 30.00 -29.52 -22.18
C SER A 38 28.93 -29.90 -21.16
N HIS A 39 27.70 -30.12 -21.61
CA HIS A 39 26.60 -30.54 -20.74
C HIS A 39 26.62 -32.04 -20.42
N ASP A 40 27.49 -32.79 -21.08
CA ASP A 40 27.76 -34.20 -20.80
C ASP A 40 28.87 -34.37 -19.75
N ASP A 41 29.72 -33.35 -19.55
CA ASP A 41 30.73 -33.32 -18.49
C ASP A 41 30.07 -33.09 -17.12
N ASN A 42 30.74 -33.52 -16.04
CA ASN A 42 30.21 -33.30 -14.69
C ASN A 42 30.22 -31.79 -14.32
N ASP A 43 29.39 -31.39 -13.35
CA ASP A 43 29.27 -29.98 -12.94
C ASP A 43 30.61 -29.42 -12.41
N ILE A 44 31.49 -30.26 -11.84
CA ILE A 44 32.78 -29.87 -11.25
C ILE A 44 33.85 -29.57 -12.31
N ASP A 45 33.89 -30.36 -13.38
CA ASP A 45 34.79 -30.18 -14.53
C ASP A 45 34.51 -28.83 -15.18
N ASN A 46 33.24 -28.53 -15.43
CA ASN A 46 32.82 -27.24 -15.98
C ASN A 46 33.09 -26.09 -15.01
N PHE A 47 32.92 -26.29 -13.70
CA PHE A 47 33.30 -25.30 -12.69
C PHE A 47 34.79 -24.99 -12.70
N LEU A 48 35.64 -26.01 -12.82
CA LEU A 48 37.08 -25.84 -12.88
C LEU A 48 37.47 -25.03 -14.13
N LYS A 49 36.96 -25.40 -15.31
CA LYS A 49 37.19 -24.65 -16.57
C LYS A 49 36.76 -23.18 -16.44
N ILE A 50 35.56 -22.93 -15.88
CA ILE A 50 35.03 -21.58 -15.65
C ILE A 50 35.91 -20.79 -14.68
N ASP A 51 36.32 -21.39 -13.57
CA ASP A 51 37.12 -20.72 -12.56
C ASP A 51 38.54 -20.41 -13.08
N ILE A 52 39.14 -21.31 -13.88
CA ILE A 52 40.43 -21.09 -14.57
C ILE A 52 40.29 -19.95 -15.58
N ALA A 53 39.31 -20.01 -16.49
CA ALA A 53 39.07 -18.95 -17.47
C ALA A 53 38.85 -17.59 -16.80
N SER A 54 38.10 -17.57 -15.69
CA SER A 54 37.85 -16.36 -14.92
C SER A 54 39.09 -15.85 -14.18
N HIS A 55 40.02 -16.73 -13.79
CA HIS A 55 41.30 -16.33 -13.19
C HIS A 55 42.25 -15.74 -14.25
N ASN A 56 42.37 -16.43 -15.39
CA ASN A 56 43.22 -16.04 -16.53
C ASN A 56 42.63 -14.85 -17.32
N ARG A 57 41.40 -14.45 -17.01
CA ARG A 57 40.65 -13.36 -17.66
C ARG A 57 40.44 -13.59 -19.16
N ASP A 58 40.15 -14.83 -19.55
CA ASP A 58 39.75 -15.18 -20.91
C ASP A 58 38.34 -14.62 -21.19
N VAL A 59 38.30 -13.43 -21.78
CA VAL A 59 37.05 -12.70 -22.05
C VAL A 59 36.14 -13.48 -22.98
N ASN A 60 36.69 -14.09 -24.03
CA ASN A 60 35.90 -14.77 -25.06
C ASN A 60 35.20 -15.99 -24.47
N TYR A 61 35.93 -16.81 -23.70
CA TYR A 61 35.34 -17.95 -23.00
C TYR A 61 34.24 -17.50 -22.04
N ILE A 62 34.48 -16.44 -21.26
CA ILE A 62 33.50 -15.90 -20.31
C ILE A 62 32.23 -15.41 -21.02
N LEU A 63 32.35 -14.68 -22.13
CA LEU A 63 31.22 -14.21 -22.91
C LEU A 63 30.40 -15.36 -23.50
N GLU A 64 31.05 -16.42 -23.96
CA GLU A 64 30.35 -17.62 -24.45
C GLU A 64 29.62 -18.36 -23.33
N VAL A 65 30.22 -18.50 -22.14
CA VAL A 65 29.53 -19.13 -21.01
C VAL A 65 28.34 -18.28 -20.53
N LEU A 66 28.39 -16.95 -20.63
CA LEU A 66 27.23 -16.09 -20.32
C LEU A 66 26.01 -16.37 -21.22
N LYS A 67 26.23 -16.86 -22.45
CA LYS A 67 25.19 -17.27 -23.41
C LYS A 67 24.72 -18.73 -23.22
N CYS A 68 25.33 -19.47 -22.30
CA CYS A 68 25.00 -20.88 -22.05
C CYS A 68 23.55 -21.08 -21.57
N LYS A 69 22.93 -22.21 -21.94
CA LYS A 69 21.55 -22.60 -21.57
C LYS A 69 21.44 -23.17 -20.14
N ASP A 70 22.53 -23.16 -19.35
CA ASP A 70 22.53 -23.58 -17.95
C ASP A 70 22.81 -22.42 -16.97
N LEU A 71 21.80 -22.07 -16.18
CA LEU A 71 21.88 -20.95 -15.24
C LEU A 71 22.91 -21.17 -14.12
N LEU A 72 23.28 -22.42 -13.79
CA LEU A 72 24.32 -22.69 -12.78
C LEU A 72 25.67 -22.15 -13.25
N TYR A 73 26.07 -22.52 -14.47
CA TYR A 73 27.34 -22.12 -15.08
C TYR A 73 27.40 -20.61 -15.29
N VAL A 74 26.32 -20.02 -15.83
CA VAL A 74 26.22 -18.57 -15.99
C VAL A 74 26.33 -17.85 -14.63
N THR A 75 25.66 -18.36 -13.59
CA THR A 75 25.74 -17.76 -12.24
C THR A 75 27.14 -17.89 -11.64
N ARG A 76 27.87 -18.98 -11.91
CA ARG A 76 29.26 -19.16 -11.47
C ARG A 76 30.16 -18.12 -12.12
N VAL A 77 30.09 -17.99 -13.45
CA VAL A 77 30.83 -16.98 -14.23
C VAL A 77 30.56 -15.57 -13.73
N ILE A 78 29.28 -15.17 -13.62
CA ILE A 78 28.91 -13.82 -13.15
C ILE A 78 29.60 -13.50 -11.81
N LYS A 79 29.62 -14.45 -10.87
CA LYS A 79 30.22 -14.25 -9.55
C LYS A 79 31.75 -14.19 -9.56
N LYS A 80 32.39 -14.95 -10.45
CA LYS A 80 33.86 -15.10 -10.50
C LYS A 80 34.52 -14.00 -11.33
N SER A 81 33.83 -13.52 -12.37
CA SER A 81 34.35 -12.53 -13.31
C SER A 81 33.99 -11.09 -12.92
N ARG A 82 34.04 -10.74 -11.63
CA ARG A 82 33.77 -9.38 -11.13
C ARG A 82 34.67 -8.33 -11.81
N TRP A 83 35.89 -8.72 -12.17
CA TRP A 83 36.84 -7.89 -12.89
C TRP A 83 36.30 -7.33 -14.21
N LEU A 84 35.36 -8.03 -14.87
CA LEU A 84 34.74 -7.57 -16.13
C LEU A 84 33.92 -6.29 -15.91
N ILE A 85 33.46 -6.05 -14.67
CA ILE A 85 32.67 -4.88 -14.28
C ILE A 85 33.59 -3.78 -13.74
N THR A 86 34.50 -4.14 -12.84
CA THR A 86 35.28 -3.19 -12.04
C THR A 86 36.51 -2.63 -12.75
N ASP A 87 37.09 -3.37 -13.69
CA ASP A 87 38.31 -2.98 -14.38
C ASP A 87 37.98 -2.18 -15.65
N ASP A 88 38.62 -1.03 -15.84
CA ASP A 88 38.19 -0.05 -16.86
C ASP A 88 38.50 -0.51 -18.29
N LYS A 89 39.52 -1.35 -18.47
CA LYS A 89 39.87 -1.94 -19.78
C LYS A 89 38.73 -2.75 -20.42
N TYR A 90 37.77 -3.23 -19.64
CA TYR A 90 36.60 -3.96 -20.13
C TYR A 90 35.30 -3.13 -20.16
N SER A 91 35.40 -1.80 -20.01
CA SER A 91 34.26 -0.89 -20.07
C SER A 91 33.50 -0.95 -21.41
N HIS A 92 34.21 -1.25 -22.51
CA HIS A 92 33.63 -1.47 -23.84
C HIS A 92 32.73 -2.72 -23.94
N ILE A 93 32.80 -3.64 -22.97
CA ILE A 93 31.93 -4.83 -22.87
C ILE A 93 30.78 -4.55 -21.89
N VAL A 94 31.09 -4.03 -20.70
CA VAL A 94 30.09 -3.70 -19.68
C VAL A 94 29.66 -2.24 -19.83
N ASN A 95 28.93 -1.97 -20.90
CA ASN A 95 28.19 -0.73 -21.12
C ASN A 95 26.79 -1.03 -21.67
N PRO A 96 25.84 -0.07 -21.60
CA PRO A 96 24.45 -0.33 -21.97
C PRO A 96 24.27 -0.78 -23.42
N LYS A 97 25.05 -0.22 -24.36
CA LYS A 97 24.93 -0.51 -25.79
C LYS A 97 25.35 -1.95 -26.07
N TYR A 98 26.58 -2.33 -25.73
CA TYR A 98 27.09 -3.68 -25.96
C TYR A 98 26.23 -4.74 -25.28
N LEU A 99 25.83 -4.50 -24.02
CA LEU A 99 24.99 -5.45 -23.30
C LEU A 99 23.64 -5.66 -24.00
N HIS A 100 22.99 -4.61 -24.49
CA HIS A 100 21.68 -4.74 -25.12
C HIS A 100 21.70 -5.22 -26.58
N THR A 101 22.79 -5.00 -27.33
CA THR A 101 22.90 -5.42 -28.73
C THR A 101 23.63 -6.75 -28.90
N GLU A 102 24.74 -6.97 -28.19
CA GLU A 102 25.64 -8.11 -28.44
C GLU A 102 25.46 -9.27 -27.47
N LEU A 103 25.00 -9.02 -26.23
CA LEU A 103 25.01 -10.03 -25.18
C LEU A 103 23.60 -10.45 -24.72
N PHE A 104 22.80 -9.52 -24.20
CA PHE A 104 21.47 -9.80 -23.65
C PHE A 104 20.50 -10.49 -24.61
N PRO A 105 20.52 -10.27 -25.94
CA PRO A 105 19.65 -11.01 -26.86
C PRO A 105 19.88 -12.52 -26.83
N TYR A 106 21.11 -12.95 -26.56
CA TYR A 106 21.53 -14.36 -26.55
C TYR A 106 21.57 -14.98 -25.14
N MET A 107 21.45 -14.16 -24.09
CA MET A 107 21.37 -14.67 -22.72
C MET A 107 19.96 -15.13 -22.35
N MET A 108 19.87 -16.16 -21.52
CA MET A 108 18.62 -16.50 -20.82
C MET A 108 18.09 -15.30 -20.02
N SER A 109 16.77 -15.10 -19.98
CA SER A 109 16.17 -13.95 -19.26
C SER A 109 16.63 -13.86 -17.80
N LYS A 110 16.64 -14.98 -17.07
CA LYS A 110 17.12 -15.03 -15.67
C LYS A 110 18.60 -14.69 -15.55
N ALA A 111 19.42 -15.09 -16.54
CA ALA A 111 20.83 -14.76 -16.56
C ALA A 111 21.06 -13.27 -16.79
N LYS A 112 20.33 -12.65 -17.73
CA LYS A 112 20.31 -11.20 -17.97
C LYS A 112 19.99 -10.41 -16.69
N TYR A 113 18.93 -10.80 -15.96
CA TYR A 113 18.57 -10.13 -14.70
C TYR A 113 19.66 -10.28 -13.63
N LYS A 114 20.28 -11.46 -13.51
CA LYS A 114 21.38 -11.70 -12.57
C LYS A 114 22.62 -10.88 -12.91
N LEU A 115 23.01 -10.83 -14.19
CA LEU A 115 24.14 -10.02 -14.64
C LEU A 115 23.87 -8.53 -14.42
N GLY A 116 22.69 -8.03 -14.82
CA GLY A 116 22.29 -6.63 -14.58
C GLY A 116 22.28 -6.25 -13.10
N LEU A 117 21.78 -7.12 -12.23
CA LEU A 117 21.86 -6.92 -10.77
C LEU A 117 23.32 -6.91 -10.29
N HIS A 118 24.16 -7.83 -10.77
CA HIS A 118 25.56 -7.92 -10.39
C HIS A 118 26.34 -6.66 -10.82
N ILE A 119 26.11 -6.17 -12.04
CA ILE A 119 26.67 -4.90 -12.52
C ILE A 119 26.26 -3.77 -11.58
N ARG A 120 24.97 -3.58 -11.28
CA ARG A 120 24.50 -2.52 -10.39
C ARG A 120 25.09 -2.60 -8.98
N LEU A 121 25.32 -3.80 -8.46
CA LEU A 121 25.88 -4.00 -7.13
C LEU A 121 27.39 -3.70 -7.06
N HIS A 122 28.13 -3.79 -8.17
CA HIS A 122 29.60 -3.69 -8.16
C HIS A 122 30.19 -2.55 -9.00
N LEU A 123 29.44 -1.98 -9.95
CA LEU A 123 29.86 -0.80 -10.69
C LEU A 123 29.80 0.43 -9.77
N ARG A 124 30.92 1.13 -9.65
CA ARG A 124 31.08 2.32 -8.79
C ARG A 124 31.55 3.56 -9.53
N ASP A 125 32.02 3.40 -10.78
CA ASP A 125 32.40 4.52 -11.63
C ASP A 125 31.17 5.38 -11.97
N GLU A 126 31.17 6.64 -11.53
CA GLU A 126 30.00 7.52 -11.65
C GLU A 126 29.64 7.83 -13.11
N LYS A 127 30.65 7.94 -14.01
CA LYS A 127 30.42 8.23 -15.43
C LYS A 127 29.71 7.07 -16.10
N ARG A 128 30.17 5.84 -15.87
CA ARG A 128 29.57 4.62 -16.41
C ARG A 128 28.19 4.37 -15.81
N VAL A 129 28.00 4.58 -14.50
CA VAL A 129 26.67 4.47 -13.87
C VAL A 129 25.69 5.47 -14.47
N LYS A 130 26.12 6.72 -14.69
CA LYS A 130 25.30 7.74 -15.38
C LYS A 130 24.93 7.33 -16.80
N GLN A 131 25.82 6.67 -17.55
CA GLN A 131 25.48 6.11 -18.87
C GLN A 131 24.38 5.05 -18.78
N PHE A 132 24.45 4.14 -17.80
CA PHE A 132 23.36 3.18 -17.54
C PHE A 132 22.05 3.88 -17.18
N TYR A 133 22.10 4.88 -16.31
CA TYR A 133 20.94 5.69 -15.95
C TYR A 133 20.31 6.32 -17.20
N ASN A 134 21.08 7.04 -18.02
CA ASN A 134 20.58 7.71 -19.22
C ASN A 134 19.97 6.74 -20.22
N TYR A 135 20.60 5.58 -20.42
CA TYR A 135 20.09 4.54 -21.30
C TYR A 135 18.73 4.00 -20.83
N PHE A 136 18.63 3.65 -19.54
CA PHE A 136 17.38 3.14 -18.98
C PHE A 136 16.32 4.23 -18.83
N LYS A 137 16.68 5.49 -18.55
CA LYS A 137 15.75 6.62 -18.42
C LYS A 137 14.89 6.78 -19.67
N GLN A 138 15.49 6.56 -20.84
CA GLN A 138 14.74 6.60 -22.08
C GLN A 138 13.74 5.43 -22.17
N LEU A 139 14.07 4.24 -21.65
CA LEU A 139 13.30 3.00 -21.84
C LEU A 139 12.20 2.81 -20.79
N ASP A 140 12.57 2.95 -19.52
CA ASP A 140 11.75 2.82 -18.32
C ASP A 140 12.39 3.68 -17.22
N ARG A 141 11.76 4.82 -16.96
CA ARG A 141 12.26 5.81 -16.00
C ARG A 141 12.31 5.27 -14.57
N ARG A 142 11.33 4.45 -14.16
CA ARG A 142 11.31 3.79 -12.85
C ARG A 142 12.43 2.75 -12.71
N ALA A 143 12.76 2.03 -13.77
CA ALA A 143 13.92 1.15 -13.76
C ALA A 143 15.25 1.93 -13.66
N ALA A 144 15.32 3.12 -14.29
CA ALA A 144 16.49 3.98 -14.25
C ALA A 144 16.82 4.48 -12.84
N THR A 145 15.82 4.81 -12.01
CA THR A 145 16.04 5.33 -10.64
C THR A 145 16.89 4.39 -9.77
N LYS A 146 16.90 3.09 -10.07
CA LYS A 146 17.73 2.08 -9.38
C LYS A 146 19.24 2.33 -9.52
N TRP A 147 19.67 3.13 -10.50
CA TRP A 147 21.08 3.48 -10.75
C TRP A 147 21.53 4.76 -10.05
N LEU A 148 20.61 5.56 -9.52
CA LEU A 148 20.91 6.88 -8.93
C LEU A 148 21.89 6.81 -7.75
N GLN A 149 21.90 5.70 -7.01
CA GLN A 149 22.72 5.53 -5.81
C GLN A 149 24.21 5.82 -6.04
N TYR A 150 24.73 5.48 -7.23
CA TYR A 150 26.15 5.63 -7.60
C TYR A 150 26.36 6.62 -8.75
N CYS A 151 25.35 7.42 -9.10
CA CYS A 151 25.52 8.55 -10.02
C CYS A 151 26.24 9.72 -9.32
N PRO A 152 26.78 10.69 -10.07
CA PRO A 152 27.27 11.94 -9.50
C PRO A 152 26.20 12.60 -8.63
N LEU A 153 26.58 13.06 -7.44
CA LEU A 153 25.60 13.49 -6.42
C LEU A 153 24.64 14.56 -6.93
N GLN A 154 25.17 15.64 -7.51
CA GLN A 154 24.35 16.76 -8.02
C GLN A 154 23.40 16.33 -9.14
N PHE A 155 23.87 15.45 -10.02
CA PHE A 155 23.02 14.88 -11.06
C PHE A 155 21.87 14.08 -10.44
N ALA A 156 22.16 13.21 -9.48
CA ALA A 156 21.13 12.39 -8.84
C ALA A 156 20.12 13.21 -8.04
N LEU A 157 20.55 14.28 -7.36
CA LEU A 157 19.68 15.18 -6.62
C LEU A 157 18.69 15.91 -7.55
N ASN A 158 19.17 16.38 -8.70
CA ASN A 158 18.31 17.01 -9.72
C ASN A 158 17.30 16.02 -10.28
N GLU A 159 17.72 14.79 -10.60
CA GLU A 159 16.82 13.75 -11.10
C GLU A 159 15.74 13.35 -10.08
N VAL A 160 16.04 13.36 -8.77
CA VAL A 160 15.03 13.12 -7.73
C VAL A 160 14.07 14.30 -7.59
N ARG A 161 14.55 15.54 -7.66
CA ARG A 161 13.70 16.73 -7.61
C ARG A 161 12.71 16.77 -8.78
N ASP A 162 13.24 16.56 -9.98
CA ASP A 162 12.51 16.77 -11.23
C ASP A 162 11.58 15.58 -11.57
N HIS A 163 11.81 14.40 -10.99
CA HIS A 163 11.05 13.16 -11.28
C HIS A 163 10.77 12.31 -10.02
N ALA A 164 10.35 12.96 -8.93
CA ALA A 164 10.17 12.30 -7.64
C ALA A 164 9.13 11.16 -7.67
N VAL A 165 8.09 11.26 -8.50
CA VAL A 165 7.03 10.25 -8.66
C VAL A 165 7.56 8.89 -9.14
N ASP A 166 8.69 8.87 -9.85
CA ASP A 166 9.30 7.63 -10.35
C ASP A 166 10.23 6.95 -9.31
N VAL A 167 10.50 7.62 -8.19
CA VAL A 167 11.39 7.14 -7.14
C VAL A 167 10.60 6.29 -6.15
N SER A 168 10.72 4.97 -6.26
CA SER A 168 10.10 4.07 -5.27
C SER A 168 10.64 4.28 -3.85
N GLU A 169 9.83 3.96 -2.85
CA GLU A 169 10.20 3.93 -1.43
C GLU A 169 11.57 3.26 -1.17
N SER A 170 11.78 2.09 -1.76
CA SER A 170 13.00 1.32 -1.59
C SER A 170 14.24 2.01 -2.17
N THR A 171 14.05 2.79 -3.24
CA THR A 171 15.10 3.60 -3.87
C THR A 171 15.39 4.82 -3.01
N LEU A 172 14.35 5.58 -2.62
CA LEU A 172 14.50 6.75 -1.76
C LEU A 172 15.24 6.40 -0.47
N LYS A 173 14.84 5.32 0.20
CA LYS A 173 15.52 4.83 1.41
C LYS A 173 17.01 4.57 1.22
N ARG A 174 17.43 4.06 0.05
CA ARG A 174 18.86 3.83 -0.27
C ARG A 174 19.59 5.12 -0.58
N LEU A 175 18.93 6.07 -1.24
CA LEU A 175 19.48 7.40 -1.52
C LEU A 175 19.67 8.20 -0.22
N CYS A 176 18.68 8.17 0.68
CA CYS A 176 18.78 8.80 1.99
C CYS A 176 19.90 8.22 2.87
N ARG A 177 20.32 6.97 2.65
CA ARG A 177 21.52 6.41 3.31
C ARG A 177 22.84 7.01 2.79
N ARG A 178 22.83 7.63 1.62
CA ARG A 178 23.98 8.35 1.05
C ARG A 178 24.01 9.79 1.56
N THR A 179 22.88 10.49 1.53
CA THR A 179 22.73 11.84 2.08
C THR A 179 21.26 12.18 2.35
N VAL A 180 21.00 12.99 3.37
CA VAL A 180 19.66 13.48 3.70
C VAL A 180 19.10 14.43 2.62
N GLN A 181 19.96 15.06 1.81
CA GLN A 181 19.56 15.99 0.74
C GLN A 181 18.58 15.37 -0.27
N PHE A 182 18.61 14.05 -0.46
CA PHE A 182 17.63 13.37 -1.31
C PHE A 182 16.20 13.46 -0.77
N LEU A 183 16.04 13.44 0.55
CA LEU A 183 14.75 13.61 1.19
C LEU A 183 14.23 15.04 1.00
N GLU A 184 15.10 16.03 1.15
CA GLU A 184 14.77 17.45 0.91
C GLU A 184 14.31 17.68 -0.54
N LYS A 185 15.04 17.14 -1.52
CA LYS A 185 14.67 17.25 -2.93
C LYS A 185 13.39 16.51 -3.27
N TYR A 186 13.13 15.37 -2.63
CA TYR A 186 11.90 14.61 -2.79
C TYR A 186 10.69 15.36 -2.25
N ALA A 187 10.79 15.95 -1.06
CA ALA A 187 9.67 16.61 -0.40
C ALA A 187 9.20 17.91 -1.06
N VAL A 188 10.13 18.66 -1.67
CA VAL A 188 9.81 19.91 -2.40
C VAL A 188 9.22 19.63 -3.79
N SER A 189 9.18 18.38 -4.25
CA SER A 189 8.62 18.06 -5.55
C SER A 189 7.09 18.27 -5.58
N SER A 190 6.62 19.04 -6.56
CA SER A 190 5.19 19.29 -6.80
C SER A 190 4.48 18.12 -7.48
N GLU A 191 5.23 17.12 -7.99
CA GLU A 191 4.66 15.95 -8.66
C GLU A 191 4.12 14.90 -7.66
N VAL A 192 4.59 14.93 -6.41
CA VAL A 192 4.24 13.92 -5.39
C VAL A 192 3.10 14.44 -4.53
N PHE A 193 2.06 13.63 -4.35
CA PHE A 193 0.96 13.96 -3.44
C PHE A 193 1.44 14.00 -1.99
N GLU A 194 0.84 14.88 -1.17
CA GLU A 194 1.22 15.07 0.24
C GLU A 194 1.13 13.78 1.07
N TRP A 195 0.13 12.93 0.81
CA TRP A 195 -0.03 11.65 1.51
C TRP A 195 1.12 10.66 1.21
N ASP A 196 1.64 10.67 -0.02
CA ASP A 196 2.80 9.86 -0.40
C ASP A 196 4.08 10.36 0.29
N LYS A 197 4.28 11.68 0.39
CA LYS A 197 5.44 12.27 1.09
C LYS A 197 5.51 11.80 2.54
N GLU A 198 4.36 11.76 3.22
CA GLU A 198 4.26 11.35 4.62
C GLU A 198 4.52 9.86 4.86
N ASP A 199 3.98 8.95 4.02
CA ASP A 199 4.33 7.52 4.14
C ASP A 199 5.85 7.32 3.96
N HIS A 200 6.44 7.98 2.97
CA HIS A 200 7.87 7.89 2.70
C HIS A 200 8.73 8.42 3.85
N LEU A 201 8.32 9.52 4.51
CA LEU A 201 8.99 10.05 5.70
C LEU A 201 9.11 8.99 6.82
N GLN A 202 8.05 8.21 7.05
CA GLN A 202 8.09 7.15 8.06
C GLN A 202 9.14 6.08 7.76
N LYS A 203 9.39 5.78 6.49
CA LYS A 203 10.34 4.72 6.06
C LYS A 203 11.79 5.17 6.18
N VAL A 204 12.02 6.49 6.23
CA VAL A 204 13.33 7.11 6.41
C VAL A 204 13.56 7.64 7.84
N ASN A 205 12.70 7.28 8.81
CA ASN A 205 12.89 7.54 10.25
C ASN A 205 14.27 7.15 10.82
N PHE A 206 15.04 6.29 10.15
CA PHE A 206 16.41 5.99 10.58
C PHE A 206 17.32 7.23 10.52
N LEU A 207 16.98 8.24 9.72
CA LEU A 207 17.67 9.52 9.63
C LEU A 207 17.60 10.32 10.93
N ILE A 208 16.56 10.14 11.74
CA ILE A 208 16.42 10.80 13.07
C ILE A 208 17.63 10.53 13.97
N ARG A 209 18.40 9.47 13.74
CA ARG A 209 19.59 9.16 14.54
C ARG A 209 20.81 10.02 14.22
N HIS A 210 20.90 10.55 13.01
CA HIS A 210 22.12 11.16 12.47
C HIS A 210 21.90 12.53 11.81
N ASN A 211 20.67 12.82 11.39
CA ASN A 211 20.24 14.04 10.70
C ASN A 211 18.88 14.50 11.24
N THR A 212 18.80 14.69 12.56
CA THR A 212 17.54 15.01 13.24
C THR A 212 16.95 16.31 12.72
N GLU A 213 17.75 17.37 12.62
CA GLU A 213 17.26 18.69 12.23
C GLU A 213 16.80 18.73 10.77
N GLU A 214 17.58 18.16 9.86
CA GLU A 214 17.23 18.12 8.43
C GLU A 214 15.99 17.26 8.18
N TYR A 215 15.84 16.15 8.92
CA TYR A 215 14.62 15.35 8.88
C TYR A 215 13.40 16.15 9.37
N LEU A 216 13.54 16.90 10.47
CA LEU A 216 12.46 17.74 10.99
C LEU A 216 12.17 18.93 10.08
N ASN A 217 13.17 19.50 9.38
CA ASN A 217 12.95 20.55 8.37
C ASN A 217 12.03 20.05 7.25
N VAL A 218 12.28 18.84 6.76
CA VAL A 218 11.42 18.25 5.74
C VAL A 218 10.03 17.96 6.29
N ARG A 219 9.93 17.40 7.49
CA ARG A 219 8.64 17.10 8.12
C ARG A 219 7.80 18.34 8.41
N ASP A 220 8.43 19.44 8.80
CA ASP A 220 7.75 20.71 9.05
C ASP A 220 7.27 21.37 7.74
N SER A 221 7.89 21.02 6.59
CA SER A 221 7.48 21.53 5.28
C SER A 221 6.28 20.79 4.66
N CYS A 222 5.93 19.61 5.16
CA CYS A 222 4.77 18.84 4.70
C CYS A 222 3.48 19.32 5.37
N SER A 223 2.36 19.25 4.66
CA SER A 223 1.04 19.65 5.19
C SER A 223 0.55 18.75 6.34
N ARG A 224 -0.28 19.31 7.25
CA ARG A 224 -0.85 18.57 8.39
C ARG A 224 -1.70 17.41 7.89
N SER A 225 -1.26 16.18 8.11
CA SER A 225 -2.04 14.98 7.82
C SER A 225 -2.13 14.04 9.02
N TYR A 226 -3.24 13.32 9.11
CA TYR A 226 -3.54 12.31 10.12
C TYR A 226 -2.57 11.12 10.02
N THR A 227 -1.43 11.22 10.70
CA THR A 227 -0.34 10.23 10.62
C THR A 227 -0.27 9.33 11.85
N GLN A 228 0.46 8.21 11.72
CA GLN A 228 0.77 7.29 12.82
C GLN A 228 1.88 7.84 13.72
N HIS A 229 1.83 7.49 15.01
CA HIS A 229 2.78 7.97 16.02
C HIS A 229 4.26 7.63 15.71
N LEU A 230 5.15 8.61 15.93
CA LEU A 230 6.58 8.40 16.06
C LEU A 230 6.85 7.35 17.14
N LYS A 231 7.65 6.34 16.80
CA LYS A 231 8.06 5.32 17.76
C LYS A 231 8.82 5.96 18.92
N ASP A 232 8.57 5.48 20.14
CA ASP A 232 9.18 5.97 21.39
C ASP A 232 10.70 6.20 21.31
N LYS A 233 11.40 5.29 20.64
CA LYS A 233 12.86 5.38 20.45
C LYS A 233 13.30 6.59 19.61
N HIS A 234 12.49 7.05 18.66
CA HIS A 234 12.80 8.20 17.80
C HIS A 234 12.42 9.50 18.51
N LEU A 235 11.25 9.53 19.16
CA LEU A 235 10.85 10.66 20.00
C LEU A 235 11.90 10.96 21.07
N LYS A 236 12.44 9.93 21.73
CA LYS A 236 13.55 10.09 22.69
C LYS A 236 14.78 10.80 22.10
N ILE A 237 15.10 10.55 20.83
CA ILE A 237 16.24 11.20 20.17
C ILE A 237 15.91 12.65 19.83
N ILE A 238 14.71 12.89 19.30
CA ILE A 238 14.23 14.24 18.97
C ILE A 238 14.19 15.11 20.23
N MET A 239 13.59 14.63 21.32
CA MET A 239 13.49 15.40 22.56
C MET A 239 14.84 15.66 23.23
N LYS A 240 15.87 14.84 22.96
CA LYS A 240 17.24 15.10 23.42
C LYS A 240 17.98 16.13 22.56
N THR A 241 17.61 16.26 21.29
CA THR A 241 18.36 17.06 20.31
C THR A 241 17.70 18.42 20.07
N CYS A 242 16.37 18.43 19.87
CA CYS A 242 15.58 19.61 19.47
C CYS A 242 14.25 19.69 20.25
N PRO A 243 14.25 19.67 21.61
CA PRO A 243 13.01 19.64 22.39
C PRO A 243 12.09 20.84 22.12
N GLN A 244 12.68 22.04 22.04
CA GLN A 244 11.94 23.30 21.85
C GLN A 244 11.18 23.35 20.53
N ARG A 245 11.66 22.68 19.48
CA ARG A 245 10.99 22.63 18.18
C ARG A 245 9.67 21.89 18.26
N ILE A 246 9.62 20.78 19.01
CA ILE A 246 8.40 20.00 19.21
C ILE A 246 7.43 20.74 20.13
N ILE A 247 7.93 21.40 21.17
CA ILE A 247 7.09 22.13 22.13
C ILE A 247 6.46 23.36 21.45
N LYS A 248 7.24 24.21 20.77
CA LYS A 248 6.73 25.40 20.07
C LYS A 248 5.80 25.08 18.92
N ASN A 249 6.06 24.00 18.18
CA ASN A 249 5.22 23.56 17.07
C ASN A 249 4.32 22.38 17.47
N PHE A 250 3.95 22.25 18.74
CA PHE A 250 3.26 21.06 19.27
C PHE A 250 2.02 20.67 18.45
N TYR A 251 1.27 21.65 17.95
CA TYR A 251 0.13 21.44 17.08
C TYR A 251 0.47 20.62 15.83
N HIS A 252 1.62 20.89 15.20
CA HIS A 252 2.10 20.13 14.02
C HIS A 252 2.42 18.67 14.36
N TYR A 253 2.76 18.41 15.61
CA TYR A 253 3.20 17.11 16.10
C TYR A 253 2.16 16.34 16.91
N PHE A 254 0.98 16.94 17.18
CA PHE A 254 -0.04 16.43 18.11
C PHE A 254 -0.38 14.96 17.88
N TYR A 255 -0.84 14.60 16.67
CA TYR A 255 -1.19 13.22 16.31
C TYR A 255 0.01 12.28 16.18
N THR A 256 1.23 12.81 16.22
CA THR A 256 2.46 12.06 15.93
C THR A 256 3.26 11.72 17.17
N VAL A 257 3.03 12.40 18.29
CA VAL A 257 3.82 12.25 19.52
C VAL A 257 2.99 11.54 20.59
N LYS A 258 3.60 10.58 21.28
CA LYS A 258 2.96 9.94 22.44
C LYS A 258 3.15 10.82 23.68
N TYR A 259 2.06 11.38 24.21
CA TYR A 259 2.09 12.34 25.33
C TYR A 259 2.80 11.80 26.56
N SER A 260 2.50 10.56 26.97
CA SER A 260 3.14 9.89 28.12
C SER A 260 4.68 9.84 28.04
N ASN A 261 5.25 9.96 26.84
CA ASN A 261 6.69 10.01 26.62
C ASN A 261 7.21 11.43 26.45
N LEU A 262 6.44 12.34 25.84
CA LEU A 262 6.79 13.75 25.72
C LEU A 262 7.05 14.38 27.10
N VAL A 263 6.13 14.15 28.04
CA VAL A 263 6.17 14.71 29.39
C VAL A 263 7.44 14.32 30.16
N LYS A 264 8.04 13.16 29.86
CA LYS A 264 9.30 12.72 30.50
C LYS A 264 10.51 13.61 30.17
N TYR A 265 10.40 14.49 29.19
CA TYR A 265 11.47 15.39 28.73
C TYR A 265 11.19 16.87 29.03
N MET A 266 10.11 17.16 29.75
CA MET A 266 9.78 18.51 30.21
C MET A 266 9.94 18.54 31.73
N ASP A 267 10.52 19.61 32.26
CA ASP A 267 10.49 19.89 33.70
C ASP A 267 9.12 20.41 34.13
N LYS A 268 8.90 20.49 35.45
CA LYS A 268 7.58 20.83 36.01
C LYS A 268 7.12 22.24 35.60
N GLU A 269 8.03 23.22 35.62
CA GLU A 269 7.71 24.61 35.27
C GLU A 269 7.40 24.73 33.76
N SER A 270 8.18 24.07 32.91
CA SER A 270 7.92 23.99 31.47
C SER A 270 6.58 23.34 31.15
N ILE A 271 6.18 22.31 31.90
CA ILE A 271 4.85 21.68 31.74
C ILE A 271 3.74 22.67 32.11
N LYS A 272 3.89 23.37 33.25
CA LYS A 272 2.92 24.38 33.69
C LYS A 272 2.74 25.46 32.63
N HIS A 273 3.84 26.09 32.20
CA HIS A 273 3.81 27.14 31.17
C HIS A 273 3.19 26.62 29.86
N PHE A 274 3.59 25.44 29.40
CA PHE A 274 3.04 24.85 28.18
C PHE A 274 1.53 24.63 28.26
N LEU A 275 1.02 24.15 29.40
CA LEU A 275 -0.41 23.92 29.60
C LEU A 275 -1.18 25.25 29.69
N LEU A 276 -0.63 26.27 30.34
CA LEU A 276 -1.24 27.61 30.40
C LEU A 276 -1.29 28.28 29.01
N GLU A 277 -0.21 28.19 28.24
CA GLU A 277 -0.16 28.66 26.84
C GLU A 277 -1.18 27.90 25.97
N CYS A 278 -1.37 26.60 26.22
CA CYS A 278 -2.40 25.80 25.55
C CYS A 278 -3.83 26.19 25.96
N SER A 279 -4.05 26.70 27.18
CA SER A 279 -5.37 27.23 27.57
C SER A 279 -5.67 28.58 26.91
N GLU A 280 -4.67 29.42 26.65
CA GLU A 280 -4.84 30.75 26.06
C GLU A 280 -4.95 30.75 24.52
N GLY A 281 -4.36 29.75 23.82
CA GLY A 281 -4.38 29.66 22.35
C GLY A 281 -5.61 28.93 21.75
N LEU A 282 -6.38 29.62 20.92
CA LEU A 282 -7.58 29.15 20.19
C LEU A 282 -7.55 27.70 19.63
N SER A 283 -8.27 26.79 20.32
CA SER A 283 -9.23 25.77 19.80
C SER A 283 -9.52 24.75 20.92
N LEU A 284 -10.24 25.19 21.95
CA LEU A 284 -10.76 24.32 23.02
C LEU A 284 -11.59 23.13 22.51
N SER A 285 -12.05 23.16 21.25
CA SER A 285 -12.80 22.06 20.64
C SER A 285 -11.95 20.82 20.35
N ILE A 286 -10.64 20.95 20.12
CA ILE A 286 -9.73 19.81 19.86
C ILE A 286 -9.02 19.37 21.15
N PHE A 287 -8.63 20.31 22.02
CA PHE A 287 -7.77 20.04 23.19
C PHE A 287 -8.52 19.95 24.53
N GLY A 288 -9.52 20.80 24.74
CA GLY A 288 -10.18 20.97 26.05
C GLY A 288 -11.15 19.85 26.43
N ARG A 289 -11.39 18.88 25.54
CA ARG A 289 -12.36 17.78 25.76
C ARG A 289 -11.74 16.42 26.01
N ASP A 290 -10.41 16.29 25.89
CA ASP A 290 -9.72 15.00 26.01
C ASP A 290 -8.96 14.91 27.35
N PHE A 291 -9.63 14.34 28.37
CA PHE A 291 -9.01 14.02 29.67
C PHE A 291 -7.74 13.18 29.50
N ASP A 292 -7.69 12.29 28.50
CA ASP A 292 -6.55 11.41 28.29
C ASP A 292 -5.32 12.16 27.76
N PHE A 293 -5.48 13.36 27.18
CA PHE A 293 -4.38 14.27 26.87
C PHE A 293 -3.83 14.94 28.15
N LEU A 294 -4.70 15.63 28.91
CA LEU A 294 -4.29 16.46 30.05
C LEU A 294 -3.67 15.64 31.19
N ILE A 295 -4.23 14.46 31.48
CA ILE A 295 -3.81 13.62 32.61
C ILE A 295 -2.32 13.27 32.57
N HIS A 296 -1.76 13.07 31.37
CA HIS A 296 -0.35 12.74 31.20
C HIS A 296 0.59 13.84 31.69
N PHE A 297 0.18 15.11 31.57
CA PHE A 297 0.95 16.27 32.00
C PHE A 297 0.66 16.62 33.47
N LEU A 298 -0.62 16.63 33.85
CA LEU A 298 -1.06 17.00 35.20
C LEU A 298 -0.48 16.09 36.30
N ILE A 299 -0.26 14.80 36.03
CA ILE A 299 0.37 13.90 37.00
C ILE A 299 1.81 14.32 37.38
N LYS A 300 2.48 15.15 36.58
CA LYS A 300 3.91 15.49 36.77
C LYS A 300 4.20 16.82 37.44
N ILE A 301 3.23 17.71 37.53
CA ILE A 301 3.37 19.02 38.18
C ILE A 301 2.85 18.99 39.63
N GLU A 302 3.18 20.02 40.42
CA GLU A 302 2.80 20.09 41.83
C GLU A 302 1.31 20.41 42.01
N TYR A 303 0.77 20.07 43.17
CA TYR A 303 -0.67 20.18 43.43
C TYR A 303 -1.21 21.61 43.23
N SER A 304 -0.48 22.61 43.73
CA SER A 304 -0.83 24.03 43.54
C SER A 304 -0.88 24.42 42.06
N ASP A 305 0.10 23.98 41.27
CA ASP A 305 0.17 24.28 39.83
C ASP A 305 -0.92 23.54 39.03
N LYS A 306 -1.30 22.31 39.43
CA LYS A 306 -2.42 21.59 38.80
C LYS A 306 -3.71 22.37 38.93
N ILE A 307 -3.97 22.94 40.10
CA ILE A 307 -5.18 23.72 40.37
C ILE A 307 -5.21 24.94 39.45
N GLU A 308 -4.10 25.68 39.39
CA GLU A 308 -3.98 26.87 38.54
C GLU A 308 -4.22 26.54 37.06
N VAL A 309 -3.60 25.48 36.54
CA VAL A 309 -3.81 25.02 35.16
C VAL A 309 -5.26 24.60 34.93
N LEU A 310 -5.86 23.81 35.82
CA LEU A 310 -7.24 23.36 35.68
C LEU A 310 -8.24 24.52 35.72
N LYS A 311 -7.97 25.53 36.56
CA LYS A 311 -8.72 26.80 36.59
C LYS A 311 -8.63 27.52 35.25
N ALA A 312 -7.43 27.72 34.73
CA ALA A 312 -7.23 28.38 33.43
C ALA A 312 -7.97 27.67 32.29
N PHE A 313 -7.91 26.33 32.21
CA PHE A 313 -8.65 25.56 31.20
C PHE A 313 -10.18 25.70 31.34
N TYR A 314 -10.68 25.84 32.57
CA TYR A 314 -12.11 25.95 32.83
C TYR A 314 -12.64 27.37 32.65
N GLU A 315 -11.95 28.37 33.20
CA GLU A 315 -12.25 29.81 33.07
C GLU A 315 -12.37 30.18 31.58
N THR A 316 -11.47 29.65 30.74
CA THR A 316 -11.53 29.84 29.28
C THR A 316 -12.72 29.13 28.61
N THR A 317 -13.30 28.07 29.22
CA THR A 317 -14.50 27.37 28.71
C THR A 317 -15.83 27.88 29.26
N SER A 318 -15.89 28.43 30.48
CA SER A 318 -17.13 28.72 31.20
C SER A 318 -17.34 30.21 31.50
N GLY A 319 -16.28 31.05 31.45
CA GLY A 319 -16.37 32.50 31.63
C GLY A 319 -16.73 32.96 33.05
N VAL A 320 -16.48 32.15 34.08
CA VAL A 320 -16.80 32.46 35.49
C VAL A 320 -15.53 32.42 36.35
N ASP A 321 -15.27 33.53 37.05
CA ASP A 321 -14.18 33.67 38.03
C ASP A 321 -14.55 33.01 39.36
N TYR A 322 -13.65 32.15 39.88
CA TYR A 322 -13.78 31.57 41.22
C TYR A 322 -12.51 31.84 42.05
N GLU A 323 -12.54 32.92 42.83
CA GLU A 323 -11.51 33.21 43.82
C GLU A 323 -11.70 32.40 45.12
N GLY A 324 -10.60 31.87 45.66
CA GLY A 324 -10.53 31.26 46.99
C GLY A 324 -10.30 29.73 47.05
N PRO A 325 -9.94 29.19 48.23
CA PRO A 325 -9.70 27.75 48.46
C PRO A 325 -10.96 26.89 48.29
N ASP A 326 -12.15 27.46 48.51
CA ASP A 326 -13.46 26.80 48.33
C ASP A 326 -13.88 26.70 46.85
N GLY A 327 -13.18 27.41 45.95
CA GLY A 327 -13.46 27.41 44.51
C GLY A 327 -13.25 26.05 43.84
N LEU A 328 -12.45 25.13 44.42
CA LEU A 328 -12.23 23.78 43.88
C LEU A 328 -13.47 22.89 44.03
N ASN A 329 -14.13 22.92 45.19
CA ASN A 329 -15.35 22.15 45.41
C ASN A 329 -16.47 22.66 44.50
N LEU A 330 -16.59 23.99 44.35
CA LEU A 330 -17.53 24.63 43.43
C LEU A 330 -17.22 24.33 41.96
N PHE A 331 -15.95 24.32 41.55
CA PHE A 331 -15.49 23.97 40.21
C PHE A 331 -15.86 22.53 39.81
N PHE A 332 -15.66 21.56 40.71
CA PHE A 332 -16.00 20.16 40.43
C PHE A 332 -17.51 19.90 40.49
N SER A 333 -18.25 20.61 41.35
CA SER A 333 -19.72 20.64 41.30
C SER A 333 -20.25 21.29 40.01
N ALA A 334 -19.63 22.37 39.53
CA ALA A 334 -20.04 23.00 38.27
C ALA A 334 -19.67 22.15 37.03
N MET A 335 -18.61 21.33 37.09
CA MET A 335 -18.34 20.27 36.09
C MET A 335 -19.37 19.13 36.13
N GLN A 336 -19.97 18.82 37.28
CA GLN A 336 -21.09 17.87 37.38
C GLN A 336 -22.33 18.40 36.67
N ASP A 337 -22.61 19.69 36.77
CA ASP A 337 -23.86 20.29 36.29
C ASP A 337 -23.86 20.67 34.79
N ASN A 338 -22.68 20.91 34.18
CA ASN A 338 -22.57 21.44 32.80
C ASN A 338 -21.88 20.50 31.77
N ALA A 339 -21.59 19.25 32.11
CA ALA A 339 -20.92 18.34 31.16
C ALA A 339 -21.90 17.73 30.13
N PRO A 340 -21.66 17.83 28.81
CA PRO A 340 -22.39 17.07 27.79
C PRO A 340 -21.94 15.60 27.69
N PHE A 341 -21.21 15.09 28.69
CA PHE A 341 -20.72 13.72 28.78
C PHE A 341 -21.51 12.96 29.85
N ASN A 342 -21.75 11.66 29.63
CA ASN A 342 -22.37 10.75 30.61
C ASN A 342 -21.84 11.05 32.03
N SER A 343 -22.76 11.28 32.97
CA SER A 343 -22.53 11.51 34.40
C SER A 343 -21.61 10.49 35.10
N LEU A 344 -21.30 9.39 34.42
CA LEU A 344 -20.50 8.24 34.87
C LEU A 344 -18.97 8.46 34.91
N CYS A 345 -18.42 9.66 34.64
CA CYS A 345 -16.96 9.86 34.53
C CYS A 345 -16.35 10.98 35.39
N VAL A 346 -17.13 11.71 36.17
CA VAL A 346 -16.65 12.85 36.98
C VAL A 346 -15.53 12.45 37.95
N PHE A 347 -15.59 11.25 38.52
CA PHE A 347 -14.59 10.78 39.48
C PHE A 347 -13.20 10.58 38.88
N ARG A 348 -13.03 10.50 37.55
CA ARG A 348 -11.71 10.33 36.91
C ARG A 348 -10.77 11.52 37.19
N TRP A 349 -11.32 12.72 37.42
CA TRP A 349 -10.53 13.89 37.78
C TRP A 349 -9.81 13.77 39.13
N TYR A 350 -10.32 12.92 40.04
CA TYR A 350 -9.63 12.65 41.31
C TYR A 350 -8.27 11.96 41.12
N GLN A 351 -7.96 11.39 39.95
CA GLN A 351 -6.63 10.87 39.62
C GLN A 351 -5.53 11.95 39.70
N CYS A 352 -5.90 13.23 39.60
CA CYS A 352 -4.98 14.35 39.72
C CYS A 352 -4.74 14.80 41.17
N MET A 353 -5.54 14.31 42.13
CA MET A 353 -5.60 14.80 43.51
C MET A 353 -4.72 13.99 44.48
N PRO A 354 -4.29 14.59 45.61
CA PRO A 354 -3.71 13.88 46.73
C PRO A 354 -4.62 12.74 47.20
N PHE A 355 -4.02 11.63 47.63
CA PHE A 355 -4.77 10.43 47.97
C PHE A 355 -5.78 10.67 49.10
N ASP A 356 -5.43 11.44 50.13
CA ASP A 356 -6.31 11.79 51.23
C ASP A 356 -7.57 12.54 50.78
N VAL A 357 -7.41 13.53 49.88
CA VAL A 357 -8.53 14.29 49.30
C VAL A 357 -9.38 13.41 48.39
N ALA A 358 -8.74 12.69 47.46
CA ALA A 358 -9.42 11.79 46.54
C ALA A 358 -10.19 10.69 47.30
N PHE A 359 -9.55 10.10 48.30
CA PHE A 359 -10.12 9.04 49.12
C PHE A 359 -11.33 9.55 49.91
N TYR A 360 -11.25 10.74 50.50
CA TYR A 360 -12.38 11.31 51.23
C TYR A 360 -13.60 11.58 50.32
N GLU A 361 -13.41 12.21 49.17
CA GLU A 361 -14.53 12.57 48.27
C GLU A 361 -15.07 11.37 47.49
N VAL A 362 -14.22 10.52 46.92
CA VAL A 362 -14.66 9.31 46.22
C VAL A 362 -15.36 8.35 47.19
N LYS A 363 -14.95 8.29 48.46
CA LYS A 363 -15.65 7.51 49.49
C LYS A 363 -17.08 8.00 49.73
N LYS A 364 -17.34 9.31 49.69
CA LYS A 364 -18.72 9.84 49.77
C LYS A 364 -19.54 9.43 48.56
N LEU A 365 -18.95 9.50 47.36
CA LEU A 365 -19.61 9.08 46.12
C LEU A 365 -19.94 7.58 46.13
N LEU A 366 -18.99 6.75 46.61
CA LEU A 366 -19.15 5.30 46.73
C LEU A 366 -20.29 4.89 47.67
N GLN A 367 -20.61 5.68 48.70
CA GLN A 367 -21.70 5.39 49.63
C GLN A 367 -23.09 5.50 48.97
N ASN A 368 -23.21 6.32 47.94
CA ASN A 368 -24.48 6.59 47.25
C ASN A 368 -24.59 5.84 45.90
N GLU A 369 -23.52 5.22 45.41
CA GLU A 369 -23.47 4.55 44.12
C GLU A 369 -23.99 3.10 44.18
N LEU A 370 -25.08 2.83 43.47
CA LEU A 370 -25.74 1.51 43.45
C LEU A 370 -25.15 0.57 42.39
N GLU A 371 -24.53 1.10 41.33
CA GLU A 371 -24.00 0.31 40.23
C GLU A 371 -22.57 -0.20 40.52
N SER A 372 -22.40 -1.52 40.47
CA SER A 372 -21.14 -2.19 40.85
C SER A 372 -19.98 -1.88 39.89
N ASP A 373 -20.24 -1.73 38.59
CA ASP A 373 -19.20 -1.38 37.61
C ASP A 373 -18.72 0.08 37.78
N VAL A 374 -19.58 0.98 38.26
CA VAL A 374 -19.24 2.39 38.57
C VAL A 374 -18.46 2.48 39.87
N ARG A 375 -18.90 1.80 40.93
CA ARG A 375 -18.11 1.66 42.17
C ARG A 375 -16.72 1.10 41.89
N MET A 376 -16.61 0.13 41.00
CA MET A 376 -15.32 -0.42 40.57
C MET A 376 -14.45 0.65 39.89
N SER A 377 -15.00 1.44 39.00
CA SER A 377 -14.27 2.52 38.32
C SER A 377 -13.78 3.61 39.29
N MET A 378 -14.59 3.93 40.30
CA MET A 378 -14.22 4.80 41.42
C MET A 378 -13.06 4.22 42.25
N LEU A 379 -13.15 2.93 42.61
CA LEU A 379 -12.09 2.23 43.36
C LEU A 379 -10.78 2.15 42.56
N ASN A 380 -10.85 1.89 41.24
CA ASN A 380 -9.68 1.92 40.36
C ASN A 380 -9.03 3.31 40.29
N THR A 381 -9.85 4.36 40.34
CA THR A 381 -9.32 5.73 40.43
C THR A 381 -8.51 5.92 41.71
N LEU A 382 -9.00 5.43 42.85
CA LEU A 382 -8.25 5.44 44.10
C LEU A 382 -6.98 4.60 44.06
N VAL A 383 -6.98 3.47 43.35
CA VAL A 383 -5.78 2.65 43.10
C VAL A 383 -4.70 3.48 42.38
N ILE A 384 -5.09 4.24 41.36
CA ILE A 384 -4.18 5.14 40.63
C ILE A 384 -3.69 6.27 41.55
N CYS A 385 -4.57 6.88 42.36
CA CYS A 385 -4.21 7.94 43.32
C CYS A 385 -3.24 7.46 44.41
N ALA A 386 -3.41 6.24 44.90
CA ALA A 386 -2.51 5.65 45.90
C ALA A 386 -1.07 5.51 45.35
N GLY A 387 -0.91 5.43 44.03
CA GLY A 387 0.37 5.57 43.35
C GLY A 387 1.32 4.40 43.64
N SER A 388 2.51 4.68 44.17
CA SER A 388 3.44 3.64 44.66
C SER A 388 3.66 3.73 46.18
N ASN A 389 2.81 4.48 46.89
CA ASN A 389 2.91 4.67 48.33
C ASN A 389 2.24 3.49 49.06
N ILE A 390 3.03 2.75 49.84
CA ILE A 390 2.58 1.55 50.56
C ILE A 390 1.54 1.89 51.63
N GLU A 391 1.67 3.02 52.33
CA GLU A 391 0.73 3.45 53.38
C GLU A 391 -0.65 3.75 52.78
N ASN A 392 -0.69 4.50 51.66
CA ASN A 392 -1.95 4.77 50.95
C ASN A 392 -2.59 3.47 50.43
N THR A 393 -1.74 2.54 49.96
CA THR A 393 -2.19 1.21 49.51
C THR A 393 -2.79 0.41 50.64
N TYR A 394 -2.15 0.42 51.82
CA TYR A 394 -2.68 -0.20 53.03
C TYR A 394 -4.04 0.37 53.39
N VAL A 395 -4.19 1.70 53.42
CA VAL A 395 -5.48 2.37 53.70
C VAL A 395 -6.56 1.94 52.70
N LEU A 396 -6.23 1.89 51.41
CA LEU A 396 -7.16 1.50 50.36
C LEU A 396 -7.56 0.02 50.44
N LEU A 397 -6.58 -0.87 50.63
CA LEU A 397 -6.82 -2.31 50.79
C LEU A 397 -7.66 -2.59 52.03
N LYS A 398 -7.36 -1.92 53.16
CA LYS A 398 -8.13 -2.03 54.40
C LYS A 398 -9.57 -1.55 54.19
N TYR A 399 -9.76 -0.41 53.54
CA TYR A 399 -11.10 0.09 53.23
C TYR A 399 -11.89 -0.87 52.32
N PHE A 400 -11.25 -1.42 51.28
CA PHE A 400 -11.87 -2.42 50.43
C PHE A 400 -12.24 -3.68 51.22
N ASN A 401 -11.35 -4.17 52.08
CA ASN A 401 -11.59 -5.34 52.92
C ASN A 401 -12.73 -5.11 53.94
N ASP A 402 -12.80 -3.93 54.53
CA ASP A 402 -13.82 -3.62 55.56
C ASP A 402 -15.20 -3.34 54.97
N ARG A 403 -15.29 -2.78 53.75
CA ARG A 403 -16.55 -2.27 53.18
C ARG A 403 -17.01 -2.96 51.90
N HIS A 404 -16.09 -3.58 51.15
CA HIS A 404 -16.34 -4.11 49.79
C HIS A 404 -15.94 -5.58 49.61
N ILE A 405 -15.58 -6.30 50.68
CA ILE A 405 -15.21 -7.72 50.61
C ILE A 405 -16.33 -8.64 50.10
N ASN A 406 -17.58 -8.21 50.30
CA ASN A 406 -18.80 -8.90 49.86
C ASN A 406 -19.22 -8.53 48.43
N GLU A 407 -18.45 -7.71 47.71
CA GLU A 407 -18.72 -7.41 46.29
C GLU A 407 -18.64 -8.68 45.42
N PRO A 408 -19.34 -8.72 44.27
CA PRO A 408 -19.28 -9.84 43.34
C PRO A 408 -17.84 -10.17 42.91
N HIS A 409 -17.57 -11.45 42.65
CA HIS A 409 -16.22 -11.92 42.26
C HIS A 409 -15.60 -11.12 41.09
N LYS A 410 -16.41 -10.71 40.09
CA LYS A 410 -15.95 -9.87 38.96
C LYS A 410 -15.32 -8.55 39.44
N VAL A 411 -15.94 -7.88 40.40
CA VAL A 411 -15.49 -6.61 40.98
C VAL A 411 -14.21 -6.82 41.78
N LYS A 412 -14.20 -7.79 42.71
CA LYS A 412 -13.00 -8.15 43.48
C LYS A 412 -11.80 -8.47 42.59
N LYS A 413 -12.03 -9.27 41.54
CA LYS A 413 -11.01 -9.61 40.56
C LYS A 413 -10.47 -8.37 39.83
N SER A 414 -11.35 -7.47 39.40
CA SER A 414 -10.93 -6.24 38.72
C SER A 414 -10.07 -5.36 39.62
N PHE A 415 -10.50 -5.14 40.86
CA PHE A 415 -9.77 -4.34 41.85
C PHE A 415 -8.38 -4.92 42.14
N VAL A 416 -8.34 -6.22 42.45
CA VAL A 416 -7.08 -6.92 42.71
C VAL A 416 -6.17 -6.85 41.49
N TYR A 417 -6.67 -7.04 40.27
CA TYR A 417 -5.82 -7.01 39.08
C TYR A 417 -5.22 -5.63 38.84
N GLU A 418 -5.95 -4.57 39.18
CA GLU A 418 -5.44 -3.20 39.14
C GLU A 418 -4.33 -2.98 40.17
N ILE A 419 -4.53 -3.45 41.42
CA ILE A 419 -3.49 -3.45 42.47
C ILE A 419 -2.23 -4.19 42.00
N LEU A 420 -2.38 -5.43 41.50
CA LEU A 420 -1.26 -6.26 41.03
C LEU A 420 -0.49 -5.63 39.86
N SER A 421 -1.13 -4.73 39.10
CA SER A 421 -0.51 -4.04 37.97
C SER A 421 0.27 -2.78 38.36
N HIS A 422 -0.18 -2.08 39.42
CA HIS A 422 0.40 -0.81 39.87
C HIS A 422 1.45 -0.98 40.98
N PHE A 423 1.31 -2.01 41.82
CA PHE A 423 2.13 -2.16 43.02
C PHE A 423 3.15 -3.29 42.93
N ALA A 424 4.33 -3.04 43.50
CA ALA A 424 5.34 -4.05 43.73
C ALA A 424 4.99 -4.88 44.97
N ILE A 425 3.99 -5.76 44.85
CA ILE A 425 3.47 -6.56 45.97
C ILE A 425 4.53 -7.34 46.75
N TYR A 426 5.63 -7.73 46.09
CA TYR A 426 6.76 -8.44 46.71
C TYR A 426 7.57 -7.55 47.67
N LYS A 427 7.20 -6.27 47.82
CA LYS A 427 7.72 -5.33 48.81
C LYS A 427 6.74 -5.00 49.93
N PHE A 428 5.54 -5.59 49.92
CA PHE A 428 4.57 -5.37 50.99
C PHE A 428 5.12 -5.94 52.29
N ASP A 429 4.86 -5.23 53.39
CA ASP A 429 5.11 -5.77 54.72
C ASP A 429 4.08 -6.86 55.06
N SER A 430 4.31 -7.56 56.18
CA SER A 430 3.44 -8.65 56.61
C SER A 430 2.00 -8.21 56.86
N GLU A 431 1.78 -6.97 57.30
CA GLU A 431 0.44 -6.46 57.62
C GLU A 431 -0.35 -6.13 56.35
N THR A 432 0.25 -5.40 55.41
CA THR A 432 -0.37 -5.05 54.12
C THR A 432 -0.60 -6.30 53.28
N TRP A 433 0.36 -7.23 53.26
CA TRP A 433 0.19 -8.52 52.59
C TRP A 433 -0.97 -9.30 53.16
N LYS A 434 -1.11 -9.36 54.49
CA LYS A 434 -2.20 -10.10 55.14
C LYS A 434 -3.57 -9.61 54.68
N ILE A 435 -3.79 -8.31 54.55
CA ILE A 435 -5.06 -7.76 54.05
C ILE A 435 -5.32 -8.18 52.60
N LEU A 436 -4.31 -8.12 51.73
CA LEU A 436 -4.44 -8.59 50.36
C LEU A 436 -4.71 -10.11 50.30
N ASP A 437 -4.10 -10.87 51.20
CA ASP A 437 -4.26 -12.32 51.32
C ASP A 437 -5.67 -12.70 51.82
N ASP A 438 -6.24 -11.90 52.73
CA ASP A 438 -7.65 -12.02 53.17
C ASP A 438 -8.61 -11.78 51.99
N ILE A 439 -8.31 -10.79 51.13
CA ILE A 439 -9.06 -10.56 49.89
C ILE A 439 -8.93 -11.78 48.95
N PHE A 440 -7.74 -12.36 48.80
CA PHE A 440 -7.55 -13.60 48.03
C PHE A 440 -8.36 -14.77 48.60
N PHE A 441 -8.46 -14.89 49.92
CA PHE A 441 -9.30 -15.89 50.57
C PHE A 441 -10.78 -15.69 50.22
N SER A 442 -11.28 -14.46 50.27
CA SER A 442 -12.66 -14.12 49.87
C SER A 442 -12.96 -14.35 48.38
N MET A 443 -11.92 -14.43 47.55
CA MET A 443 -11.99 -14.73 46.12
C MET A 443 -11.84 -16.23 45.84
N GLU A 444 -11.84 -17.06 46.89
CA GLU A 444 -11.70 -18.52 46.80
C GLU A 444 -10.38 -18.97 46.12
N VAL A 445 -9.33 -18.15 46.19
CA VAL A 445 -8.02 -18.48 45.59
C VAL A 445 -7.45 -19.76 46.20
N TYR A 446 -7.68 -19.96 47.51
CA TYR A 446 -7.24 -21.11 48.29
C TYR A 446 -8.22 -22.30 48.32
N MET A 447 -9.36 -22.24 47.64
CA MET A 447 -10.38 -23.31 47.59
C MET A 447 -10.38 -24.03 46.24
N ASP A 448 -10.97 -25.22 46.10
CA ASP A 448 -11.07 -25.93 44.81
C ASP A 448 -12.19 -25.35 43.93
N SER A 449 -12.09 -24.07 43.58
CA SER A 449 -13.05 -23.34 42.75
C SER A 449 -12.63 -23.31 41.27
N SER A 450 -13.63 -23.29 40.37
CA SER A 450 -13.42 -23.15 38.92
C SER A 450 -13.14 -21.70 38.47
N LEU A 451 -13.10 -20.76 39.42
CA LEU A 451 -12.93 -19.33 39.15
C LEU A 451 -11.51 -19.00 38.68
N SER A 452 -11.39 -18.23 37.59
CA SER A 452 -10.09 -17.85 37.01
C SER A 452 -9.41 -16.72 37.79
N VAL A 453 -8.37 -17.07 38.56
CA VAL A 453 -7.59 -16.17 39.44
C VAL A 453 -6.07 -16.22 39.22
N THR A 454 -5.62 -16.47 37.99
CA THR A 454 -4.21 -16.75 37.66
C THR A 454 -3.22 -15.69 38.16
N LYS A 455 -3.48 -14.39 37.99
CA LYS A 455 -2.59 -13.34 38.51
C LYS A 455 -2.44 -13.36 40.04
N CYS A 456 -3.47 -13.76 40.77
CA CYS A 456 -3.41 -13.87 42.24
C CYS A 456 -2.50 -15.04 42.64
N VAL A 457 -2.59 -16.17 41.93
CA VAL A 457 -1.71 -17.33 42.12
C VAL A 457 -0.25 -16.96 41.87
N GLU A 458 0.04 -16.26 40.77
CA GLU A 458 1.38 -15.75 40.46
C GLU A 458 1.89 -14.81 41.55
N ALA A 459 1.04 -13.90 42.01
CA ALA A 459 1.35 -12.95 43.09
C ALA A 459 1.74 -13.66 44.39
N ILE A 460 0.97 -14.67 44.81
CA ILE A 460 1.24 -15.48 46.00
C ILE A 460 2.58 -16.22 45.85
N ILE A 461 2.82 -16.86 44.70
CA ILE A 461 4.07 -17.56 44.42
C ILE A 461 5.25 -16.60 44.53
N VAL A 462 5.18 -15.45 43.87
CA VAL A 462 6.27 -14.45 43.88
C VAL A 462 6.52 -13.94 45.30
N TYR A 463 5.48 -13.49 46.01
CA TYR A 463 5.63 -12.95 47.36
C TYR A 463 6.22 -13.97 48.33
N LYS A 464 5.61 -15.16 48.42
CA LYS A 464 6.03 -16.20 49.37
C LYS A 464 7.41 -16.73 49.06
N THR A 465 7.77 -16.90 47.78
CA THR A 465 9.12 -17.35 47.38
C THR A 465 10.21 -16.35 47.75
N ILE A 466 9.94 -15.05 47.58
CA ILE A 466 10.92 -13.99 47.90
C ILE A 466 11.14 -13.87 49.41
N HIS A 467 10.08 -14.01 50.20
CA HIS A 467 10.11 -13.93 51.66
C HIS A 467 10.40 -15.28 52.36
N ASP A 468 10.87 -16.28 51.63
CA ASP A 468 11.20 -17.61 52.16
C ASP A 468 10.04 -18.29 52.93
N GLN A 469 8.80 -18.03 52.49
CA GLN A 469 7.58 -18.63 53.03
C GLN A 469 7.12 -19.82 52.17
N ILE A 470 6.44 -20.77 52.81
CA ILE A 470 5.90 -21.95 52.13
C ILE A 470 4.72 -21.53 51.24
N VAL A 471 4.82 -21.81 49.94
CA VAL A 471 3.69 -21.69 49.01
C VAL A 471 2.69 -22.81 49.31
N PRO A 472 1.40 -22.50 49.59
CA PRO A 472 0.41 -23.53 49.88
C PRO A 472 0.18 -24.46 48.69
N GLU A 473 0.04 -25.76 48.95
CA GLU A 473 -0.11 -26.79 47.93
C GLU A 473 -1.28 -26.51 46.97
N LYS A 474 -2.43 -26.03 47.48
CA LYS A 474 -3.59 -25.64 46.66
C LYS A 474 -3.27 -24.51 45.66
N VAL A 475 -2.41 -23.56 46.03
CA VAL A 475 -1.97 -22.48 45.13
C VAL A 475 -1.02 -23.04 44.07
N GLU A 476 -0.08 -23.90 44.48
CA GLU A 476 0.85 -24.56 43.56
C GLU A 476 0.11 -25.44 42.54
N ASN A 477 -0.92 -26.17 42.97
CA ASN A 477 -1.78 -26.99 42.10
C ASN A 477 -2.60 -26.16 41.10
N LYS A 478 -3.03 -24.95 41.47
CA LYS A 478 -3.73 -24.01 40.57
C LYS A 478 -2.80 -23.28 39.61
N PHE A 479 -1.49 -23.34 39.80
CA PHE A 479 -0.53 -22.61 38.98
C PHE A 479 -0.46 -23.18 37.56
N LYS A 480 -1.05 -22.45 36.62
CA LYS A 480 -0.83 -22.67 35.18
C LYS A 480 0.57 -22.17 34.86
N PHE A 481 1.46 -23.09 34.54
CA PHE A 481 2.89 -22.76 34.42
C PHE A 481 3.15 -21.63 33.42
N GLU A 482 3.76 -20.56 33.94
CA GLU A 482 4.39 -19.51 33.17
C GLU A 482 5.82 -19.31 33.68
N THR A 483 6.69 -18.74 32.84
CA THR A 483 8.08 -18.48 33.21
C THR A 483 8.24 -17.27 34.14
N LEU A 484 7.18 -16.49 34.38
CA LEU A 484 7.20 -15.25 35.17
C LEU A 484 8.29 -14.26 34.75
N LYS A 485 8.68 -14.27 33.47
CA LYS A 485 9.75 -13.41 32.92
C LYS A 485 9.53 -11.91 33.13
N SER A 486 8.28 -11.48 33.33
CA SER A 486 7.90 -10.10 33.64
C SER A 486 8.52 -9.59 34.96
N TYR A 487 8.84 -10.49 35.89
CA TYR A 487 9.47 -10.18 37.18
C TYR A 487 11.00 -10.18 37.11
N LYS A 488 11.61 -10.83 36.11
CA LYS A 488 13.07 -10.97 35.96
C LYS A 488 13.83 -9.63 36.05
N ASN A 489 13.28 -8.57 35.45
CA ASN A 489 13.89 -7.23 35.46
C ASN A 489 13.40 -6.34 36.62
N LYS A 490 12.43 -6.80 37.42
CA LYS A 490 11.85 -6.06 38.56
C LYS A 490 12.50 -6.45 39.88
N LEU A 491 12.96 -7.70 39.98
CA LEU A 491 13.60 -8.27 41.16
C LEU A 491 15.11 -7.99 41.16
N ASN A 492 15.72 -7.95 42.35
CA ASN A 492 17.18 -7.96 42.47
C ASN A 492 17.74 -9.34 42.08
N ALA A 493 19.07 -9.47 41.93
CA ALA A 493 19.69 -10.71 41.47
C ALA A 493 19.42 -11.92 42.39
N ILE A 494 19.31 -11.71 43.71
CA ILE A 494 19.10 -12.77 44.71
C ILE A 494 17.66 -13.29 44.61
N ASP A 495 16.68 -12.39 44.65
CA ASP A 495 15.25 -12.73 44.56
C ASP A 495 14.89 -13.33 43.20
N SER A 496 15.53 -12.83 42.15
CA SER A 496 15.46 -13.37 40.79
C SER A 496 15.94 -14.83 40.77
N GLU A 497 17.07 -15.14 41.39
CA GLU A 497 17.55 -16.52 41.50
C GLU A 497 16.64 -17.40 42.35
N LYS A 498 16.14 -16.92 43.50
CA LYS A 498 15.18 -17.66 44.34
C LYS A 498 13.94 -18.07 43.55
N LEU A 499 13.32 -17.11 42.84
CA LEU A 499 12.13 -17.37 42.04
C LEU A 499 12.41 -18.35 40.89
N PHE A 500 13.55 -18.19 40.19
CA PHE A 500 13.97 -19.14 39.17
C PHE A 500 14.13 -20.55 39.73
N GLN A 501 14.82 -20.72 40.86
CA GLN A 501 15.05 -22.02 41.49
C GLN A 501 13.74 -22.69 41.93
N TYR A 502 12.80 -21.92 42.47
CA TYR A 502 11.46 -22.43 42.80
C TYR A 502 10.72 -22.94 41.55
N LEU A 503 10.63 -22.13 40.49
CA LEU A 503 9.99 -22.51 39.23
C LEU A 503 10.68 -23.71 38.56
N TYR A 504 12.02 -23.73 38.58
CA TYR A 504 12.80 -24.83 38.04
C TYR A 504 12.59 -26.11 38.84
N LYS A 505 12.52 -26.04 40.18
CA LYS A 505 12.24 -27.19 41.04
C LYS A 505 10.89 -27.82 40.69
N ILE A 506 9.83 -27.02 40.58
CA ILE A 506 8.49 -27.50 40.18
C ILE A 506 8.56 -28.23 38.83
N GLN A 507 9.20 -27.60 37.83
CA GLN A 507 9.30 -28.21 36.51
C GLN A 507 10.20 -29.45 36.49
N ALA A 508 11.34 -29.42 37.18
CA ALA A 508 12.26 -30.53 37.26
C ALA A 508 11.62 -31.75 37.93
N THR A 509 10.80 -31.56 38.98
CA THR A 509 10.00 -32.63 39.57
C THR A 509 9.04 -33.23 38.55
N LYS A 510 8.27 -32.38 37.83
CA LYS A 510 7.36 -32.84 36.76
C LYS A 510 8.11 -33.57 35.64
N VAL A 511 9.31 -33.13 35.25
CA VAL A 511 10.12 -33.81 34.23
C VAL A 511 10.59 -35.19 34.72
N LYS A 512 10.97 -35.31 36.00
CA LYS A 512 11.38 -36.59 36.61
C LYS A 512 10.23 -37.58 36.70
N GLU A 513 9.07 -37.11 37.16
CA GLU A 513 7.87 -37.93 37.36
C GLU A 513 7.16 -38.27 36.05
N ALA A 514 7.37 -37.50 34.98
CA ALA A 514 6.75 -37.76 33.68
C ALA A 514 7.17 -39.12 33.13
N THR A 515 6.25 -40.08 33.16
CA THR A 515 6.30 -41.34 32.42
C THR A 515 5.54 -41.19 31.11
N ALA A 516 5.89 -42.00 30.11
CA ALA A 516 5.26 -41.94 28.79
C ALA A 516 4.91 -43.35 28.33
N LEU A 517 3.87 -43.93 28.92
CA LEU A 517 3.34 -45.25 28.56
C LEU A 517 2.27 -45.12 27.47
N THR A 518 1.56 -44.00 27.43
CA THR A 518 0.57 -43.69 26.39
C THR A 518 1.00 -42.51 25.50
N LYS A 519 0.41 -42.43 24.29
CA LYS A 519 0.68 -41.32 23.34
C LYS A 519 0.31 -39.94 23.93
N LYS A 520 -0.73 -39.90 24.78
CA LYS A 520 -1.15 -38.66 25.48
C LYS A 520 -0.11 -38.25 26.52
N GLU A 521 0.29 -39.16 27.40
CA GLU A 521 1.33 -38.92 28.41
C GLU A 521 2.66 -38.47 27.78
N PHE A 522 3.03 -39.04 26.63
CA PHE A 522 4.20 -38.58 25.89
C PHE A 522 4.08 -37.13 25.43
N THR A 523 2.93 -36.75 24.89
CA THR A 523 2.67 -35.36 24.47
C THR A 523 2.77 -34.41 25.67
N ASP A 524 2.23 -34.82 26.82
CA ASP A 524 2.34 -34.06 28.07
C ASP A 524 3.80 -33.96 28.54
N CYS A 525 4.58 -35.05 28.43
CA CYS A 525 6.02 -35.06 28.74
C CYS A 525 6.81 -34.08 27.85
N VAL A 526 6.55 -34.07 26.54
CA VAL A 526 7.16 -33.12 25.58
C VAL A 526 6.81 -31.67 25.97
N LYS A 527 5.56 -31.41 26.30
CA LYS A 527 5.10 -30.07 26.73
C LYS A 527 5.76 -29.62 28.04
N ILE A 528 5.98 -30.53 28.99
CA ILE A 528 6.71 -30.25 30.23
C ILE A 528 8.18 -29.90 29.92
N LEU A 529 8.84 -30.65 29.03
CA LEU A 529 10.20 -30.34 28.58
C LEU A 529 10.30 -28.98 27.89
N GLU A 530 9.38 -28.67 26.98
CA GLU A 530 9.30 -27.37 26.31
C GLU A 530 9.16 -26.23 27.31
N ASN A 531 8.25 -26.37 28.28
CA ASN A 531 8.04 -25.39 29.34
C ASN A 531 9.31 -25.17 30.18
N THR A 532 10.00 -26.25 30.54
CA THR A 532 11.25 -26.19 31.31
C THR A 532 12.36 -25.53 30.51
N MET A 533 12.50 -25.87 29.23
CA MET A 533 13.46 -25.24 28.32
C MET A 533 13.15 -23.77 28.08
N LYS A 534 11.87 -23.41 27.97
CA LYS A 534 11.42 -22.01 27.85
C LYS A 534 11.77 -21.21 29.11
N LEU A 535 11.64 -21.80 30.30
CA LEU A 535 12.09 -21.19 31.55
C LEU A 535 13.59 -20.90 31.51
N LEU A 536 14.42 -21.87 31.11
CA LEU A 536 15.86 -21.65 30.98
C LEU A 536 16.17 -20.51 30.00
N ALA A 537 15.50 -20.48 28.84
CA ALA A 537 15.71 -19.45 27.84
C ALA A 537 15.29 -18.06 28.33
N ASP A 538 14.07 -17.91 28.89
CA ASP A 538 13.55 -16.65 29.41
C ASP A 538 14.43 -16.10 30.55
N TRP A 539 15.08 -16.97 31.31
CA TRP A 539 15.97 -16.63 32.43
C TRP A 539 17.47 -16.61 32.08
N ASN A 540 17.83 -16.71 30.79
CA ASN A 540 19.22 -16.72 30.29
C ASN A 540 20.11 -17.83 30.89
N LYS A 541 19.55 -18.98 31.19
CA LYS A 541 20.28 -20.15 31.71
C LYS A 541 20.69 -21.06 30.55
N ASN A 542 21.89 -21.63 30.64
CA ASN A 542 22.42 -22.52 29.60
C ASN A 542 22.04 -23.97 29.88
N ILE A 543 21.51 -24.69 28.87
CA ILE A 543 21.01 -26.06 29.00
C ILE A 543 22.09 -27.07 29.44
N ILE A 544 23.37 -26.82 29.14
CA ILE A 544 24.48 -27.69 29.59
C ILE A 544 24.53 -27.83 31.11
N ASN A 545 24.14 -26.78 31.85
CA ASN A 545 24.16 -26.78 33.31
C ASN A 545 23.03 -27.64 33.91
N TYR A 546 22.17 -28.23 33.08
CA TYR A 546 21.01 -29.02 33.47
C TYR A 546 21.00 -30.37 32.72
N PRO A 547 22.00 -31.26 32.98
CA PRO A 547 22.20 -32.50 32.23
C PRO A 547 21.00 -33.46 32.28
N MET A 548 20.20 -33.41 33.34
CA MET A 548 18.95 -34.17 33.46
C MET A 548 17.99 -33.89 32.29
N LEU A 549 17.93 -32.65 31.78
CA LEU A 549 17.07 -32.31 30.65
C LEU A 549 17.58 -32.94 29.35
N LEU A 550 18.90 -32.94 29.14
CA LEU A 550 19.51 -33.56 27.96
C LEU A 550 19.25 -35.07 27.95
N SER A 551 19.46 -35.73 29.10
CA SER A 551 19.14 -37.16 29.26
C SER A 551 17.67 -37.43 29.02
N LYS A 552 16.75 -36.62 29.56
CA LYS A 552 15.32 -36.83 29.35
C LYS A 552 14.91 -36.62 27.88
N ILE A 553 15.52 -35.68 27.17
CA ILE A 553 15.27 -35.49 25.73
C ILE A 553 15.71 -36.74 24.95
N GLN A 554 16.86 -37.33 25.29
CA GLN A 554 17.31 -38.59 24.70
C GLN A 554 16.34 -39.73 25.01
N ASP A 555 15.83 -39.82 26.25
CA ASP A 555 14.82 -40.81 26.62
C ASP A 555 13.53 -40.63 25.82
N VAL A 556 13.04 -39.40 25.64
CA VAL A 556 11.86 -39.07 24.84
C VAL A 556 12.05 -39.46 23.38
N ILE A 557 13.22 -39.22 22.80
CA ILE A 557 13.56 -39.68 21.46
C ILE A 557 13.50 -41.20 21.37
N ASN A 558 14.11 -41.91 22.32
CA ASN A 558 14.13 -43.38 22.35
C ASN A 558 12.73 -43.99 22.55
N ILE A 559 11.89 -43.40 23.39
CA ILE A 559 10.51 -43.84 23.62
C ILE A 559 9.68 -43.66 22.34
N LYS A 560 9.78 -42.50 21.69
CA LYS A 560 9.08 -42.21 20.44
C LYS A 560 9.39 -43.28 19.39
N GLU A 561 10.65 -43.68 19.28
CA GLU A 561 11.10 -44.70 18.33
C GLU A 561 10.59 -46.10 18.67
N LYS A 562 10.72 -46.51 19.94
CA LYS A 562 10.26 -47.83 20.39
C LYS A 562 8.76 -48.01 20.17
N GLN A 563 7.98 -46.95 20.37
CA GLN A 563 6.51 -46.97 20.24
C GLN A 563 6.00 -46.54 18.85
N ASN A 564 6.90 -46.14 17.95
CA ASN A 564 6.59 -45.62 16.61
C ASN A 564 5.54 -44.49 16.61
N TRP A 565 5.66 -43.55 17.54
CA TRP A 565 4.72 -42.44 17.68
C TRP A 565 5.00 -41.29 16.71
N ASP A 566 4.00 -40.94 15.91
CA ASP A 566 4.00 -39.74 15.08
C ASP A 566 3.67 -38.49 15.92
N ILE A 567 4.67 -38.01 16.67
CA ILE A 567 4.63 -36.77 17.44
C ILE A 567 5.83 -35.90 17.05
N ASP A 568 5.56 -34.63 16.76
CA ASP A 568 6.58 -33.65 16.39
C ASP A 568 7.40 -33.21 17.60
N LEU A 569 8.73 -33.26 17.47
CA LEU A 569 9.69 -32.80 18.48
C LEU A 569 10.43 -31.53 18.02
N SER A 570 9.98 -30.90 16.92
CA SER A 570 10.63 -29.72 16.34
C SER A 570 10.62 -28.52 17.27
N SER A 571 9.63 -28.43 18.16
CA SER A 571 9.51 -27.41 19.21
C SER A 571 10.72 -27.41 20.13
N ILE A 572 11.20 -28.58 20.56
CA ILE A 572 12.40 -28.75 21.39
C ILE A 572 13.64 -28.27 20.63
N TYR A 573 13.83 -28.71 19.39
CA TYR A 573 15.00 -28.37 18.58
C TYR A 573 15.06 -26.88 18.17
N ASN A 574 13.90 -26.25 17.99
CA ASN A 574 13.80 -24.87 17.50
C ASN A 574 13.66 -23.81 18.60
N LEU A 575 13.48 -24.20 19.86
CA LEU A 575 13.22 -23.29 20.98
C LEU A 575 14.31 -22.22 21.15
N HIS A 576 15.58 -22.63 21.08
CA HIS A 576 16.72 -21.71 21.23
C HIS A 576 17.89 -22.11 20.31
N LYS A 577 18.17 -21.28 19.29
CA LYS A 577 19.12 -21.60 18.21
C LYS A 577 20.53 -22.04 18.70
N PRO A 578 21.15 -21.41 19.71
CA PRO A 578 22.44 -21.84 20.24
C PRO A 578 22.47 -23.28 20.78
N TRP A 579 21.34 -23.84 21.20
CA TRP A 579 21.31 -25.19 21.79
C TRP A 579 21.33 -26.31 20.76
N ARG A 580 21.05 -26.02 19.49
CA ARG A 580 21.02 -27.02 18.40
C ARG A 580 22.32 -27.80 18.22
N GLN A 581 23.45 -27.21 18.59
CA GLN A 581 24.75 -27.89 18.51
C GLN A 581 24.85 -29.09 19.45
N TYR A 582 24.13 -29.06 20.58
CA TYR A 582 24.11 -30.16 21.56
C TYR A 582 23.17 -31.30 21.17
N PHE A 583 22.37 -31.09 20.12
CA PHE A 583 21.42 -32.07 19.58
C PHE A 583 21.76 -32.44 18.13
N PHE A 584 23.03 -32.27 17.72
CA PHE A 584 23.41 -32.42 16.32
C PHE A 584 23.25 -33.86 15.84
N ASP A 585 23.66 -34.83 16.65
CA ASP A 585 23.58 -36.24 16.29
C ASP A 585 22.11 -36.69 16.23
N GLU A 586 21.26 -36.24 17.15
CA GLU A 586 19.83 -36.54 17.16
C GLU A 586 18.98 -35.61 16.26
N SER A 587 19.61 -34.72 15.50
CA SER A 587 18.91 -33.63 14.82
C SER A 587 17.84 -34.09 13.83
N LEU A 588 18.06 -35.22 13.13
CA LEU A 588 17.08 -35.78 12.20
C LEU A 588 15.88 -36.44 12.92
N LYS A 589 16.09 -36.98 14.12
CA LYS A 589 15.02 -37.56 14.95
C LYS A 589 14.13 -36.49 15.58
N LEU A 590 14.76 -35.39 15.99
CA LEU A 590 14.07 -34.24 16.59
C LEU A 590 13.35 -33.39 15.54
N TYR A 591 13.99 -33.13 14.40
CA TYR A 591 13.44 -32.29 13.35
C TYR A 591 13.85 -32.81 11.96
N PRO A 592 13.13 -33.82 11.43
CA PRO A 592 13.37 -34.36 10.10
C PRO A 592 12.98 -33.33 9.04
N SER A 593 13.94 -32.51 8.60
CA SER A 593 13.70 -31.43 7.65
C SER A 593 14.84 -31.26 6.65
N LYS A 594 14.54 -30.59 5.52
CA LYS A 594 15.55 -30.20 4.52
C LYS A 594 16.71 -29.37 5.10
N LEU A 595 16.47 -28.59 6.15
CA LEU A 595 17.53 -27.77 6.80
C LEU A 595 18.49 -28.67 7.57
N THR A 596 17.95 -29.67 8.26
CA THR A 596 18.72 -30.68 8.99
C THR A 596 19.56 -31.52 8.04
N LEU A 597 19.00 -31.98 6.91
CA LEU A 597 19.76 -32.70 5.86
C LEU A 597 20.95 -31.87 5.33
N LEU A 598 20.74 -30.57 5.07
CA LEU A 598 21.83 -29.68 4.65
C LEU A 598 22.89 -29.50 5.73
N ASN A 599 22.50 -29.49 7.01
CA ASN A 599 23.43 -29.39 8.12
C ASN A 599 24.27 -30.67 8.26
N VAL A 600 23.61 -31.83 8.15
CA VAL A 600 24.25 -33.15 8.12
C VAL A 600 25.29 -33.23 6.99
N LEU A 601 24.94 -32.86 5.75
CA LEU A 601 25.87 -32.83 4.62
C LEU A 601 27.06 -31.88 4.82
N LYS A 602 26.90 -30.81 5.61
CA LYS A 602 27.99 -29.86 5.90
C LYS A 602 28.98 -30.39 6.93
N HIS A 603 28.52 -31.15 7.91
CA HIS A 603 29.31 -31.51 9.08
C HIS A 603 29.68 -32.99 9.11
N ASN A 604 28.70 -33.89 9.01
CA ASN A 604 28.94 -35.33 9.07
C ASN A 604 27.92 -36.11 8.22
N GLN A 605 28.34 -36.61 7.05
CA GLN A 605 27.48 -37.35 6.13
C GLN A 605 27.05 -38.73 6.67
N SER A 606 27.79 -39.35 7.60
CA SER A 606 27.48 -40.72 8.08
C SER A 606 26.12 -40.80 8.76
N ILE A 607 25.66 -39.69 9.35
CA ILE A 607 24.34 -39.52 9.97
C ILE A 607 23.20 -39.82 8.97
N LEU A 608 23.40 -39.59 7.66
CA LEU A 608 22.38 -39.94 6.65
C LEU A 608 22.13 -41.44 6.57
N LYS A 609 23.17 -42.26 6.74
CA LYS A 609 23.04 -43.72 6.75
C LYS A 609 22.48 -44.21 8.08
N MET A 610 22.91 -43.59 9.19
CA MET A 610 22.44 -43.91 10.53
C MET A 610 20.92 -43.72 10.67
N TYR A 611 20.37 -42.66 10.08
CA TYR A 611 18.95 -42.30 10.16
C TYR A 611 18.25 -42.39 8.80
N HIS A 612 18.45 -43.51 8.10
CA HIS A 612 17.89 -43.72 6.76
C HIS A 612 16.36 -43.58 6.73
N LYS A 613 15.65 -44.01 7.79
CA LYS A 613 14.18 -43.90 7.87
C LYS A 613 13.71 -42.44 7.83
N GLU A 614 14.33 -41.58 8.63
CA GLU A 614 14.04 -40.14 8.69
C GLU A 614 14.45 -39.46 7.38
N VAL A 615 15.60 -39.85 6.83
CA VAL A 615 16.07 -39.35 5.53
C VAL A 615 15.08 -39.72 4.42
N ASP A 616 14.63 -40.96 4.37
CA ASP A 616 13.65 -41.46 3.40
C ASP A 616 12.30 -40.77 3.56
N PHE A 617 11.82 -40.60 4.78
CA PHE A 617 10.62 -39.79 5.06
C PHE A 617 10.73 -38.41 4.42
N ILE A 618 11.85 -37.71 4.57
CA ILE A 618 12.07 -36.40 3.96
C ILE A 618 12.20 -36.51 2.43
N ARG A 619 12.96 -37.49 1.92
CA ARG A 619 13.20 -37.72 0.48
C ARG A 619 11.90 -37.93 -0.29
N TYR A 620 10.91 -38.58 0.33
CA TYR A 620 9.66 -38.97 -0.32
C TYR A 620 8.47 -38.09 0.02
N ASN A 621 8.52 -37.27 1.08
CA ASN A 621 7.42 -36.38 1.45
C ASN A 621 7.71 -34.89 1.18
N ASP A 622 8.98 -34.47 1.17
CA ASP A 622 9.37 -33.07 1.02
C ASP A 622 10.01 -32.73 -0.33
N ILE A 623 9.89 -31.45 -0.72
CA ILE A 623 10.67 -30.87 -1.83
C ILE A 623 12.06 -30.46 -1.32
N ILE A 624 13.07 -31.28 -1.62
CA ILE A 624 14.46 -31.12 -1.17
C ILE A 624 15.44 -30.61 -2.24
N GLN A 625 14.96 -29.83 -3.21
CA GLN A 625 15.73 -29.37 -4.38
C GLN A 625 17.13 -28.83 -4.07
N LEU A 626 17.31 -28.07 -2.98
CA LEU A 626 18.62 -27.51 -2.61
C LEU A 626 19.62 -28.60 -2.17
N VAL A 627 19.15 -29.62 -1.45
CA VAL A 627 19.95 -30.80 -1.06
C VAL A 627 20.37 -31.55 -2.32
N LEU A 628 19.41 -31.87 -3.19
CA LEU A 628 19.67 -32.61 -4.43
C LEU A 628 20.64 -31.88 -5.35
N SER A 629 20.52 -30.55 -5.46
CA SER A 629 21.47 -29.74 -6.23
C SER A 629 22.90 -29.82 -5.67
N LYS A 630 23.06 -29.96 -4.35
CA LYS A 630 24.37 -30.17 -3.73
C LYS A 630 24.89 -31.59 -3.97
N LEU A 631 24.02 -32.60 -3.89
CA LEU A 631 24.39 -33.98 -4.21
C LEU A 631 24.85 -34.11 -5.66
N LYS A 632 24.07 -33.60 -6.62
CA LYS A 632 24.44 -33.61 -8.05
C LYS A 632 25.81 -33.00 -8.32
N ILE A 633 26.13 -31.87 -7.67
CA ILE A 633 27.38 -31.15 -7.90
C ILE A 633 28.55 -31.80 -7.16
N TYR A 634 28.40 -32.07 -5.85
CA TYR A 634 29.54 -32.44 -5.01
C TYR A 634 29.66 -33.94 -4.75
N TRP A 635 28.61 -34.73 -4.98
CA TRP A 635 28.55 -36.18 -4.76
C TRP A 635 27.94 -36.92 -5.96
N SER A 636 28.23 -36.45 -7.19
CA SER A 636 27.74 -37.01 -8.45
C SER A 636 27.85 -38.52 -8.53
N ASP A 637 29.02 -39.05 -8.17
CA ASP A 637 29.38 -40.46 -8.37
C ASP A 637 29.02 -41.37 -7.18
N THR A 638 28.50 -40.80 -6.10
CA THR A 638 28.16 -41.53 -4.86
C THR A 638 26.69 -41.33 -4.50
N LEU A 639 26.39 -40.46 -3.53
CA LEU A 639 25.03 -40.24 -3.03
C LEU A 639 24.03 -39.84 -4.12
N ALA A 640 24.44 -39.03 -5.09
CA ALA A 640 23.53 -38.62 -6.16
C ALA A 640 23.13 -39.81 -7.04
N LYS A 641 24.08 -40.70 -7.36
CA LYS A 641 23.84 -41.92 -8.14
C LYS A 641 22.98 -42.92 -7.37
N GLU A 642 23.32 -43.16 -6.10
CA GLU A 642 22.54 -44.01 -5.17
C GLU A 642 21.07 -43.53 -5.12
N TRP A 643 20.85 -42.26 -4.81
CA TRP A 643 19.50 -41.72 -4.70
C TRP A 643 18.77 -41.69 -6.04
N THR A 644 19.47 -41.46 -7.15
CA THR A 644 18.87 -41.52 -8.48
C THR A 644 18.34 -42.91 -8.78
N ASN A 645 19.13 -43.96 -8.52
CA ASN A 645 18.70 -45.34 -8.74
C ASN A 645 17.48 -45.71 -7.89
N ASP A 646 17.47 -45.29 -6.62
CA ASP A 646 16.32 -45.50 -5.72
C ASP A 646 15.05 -44.79 -6.23
N TYR A 647 15.17 -43.56 -6.75
CA TYR A 647 14.02 -42.86 -7.29
C TYR A 647 13.52 -43.48 -8.61
N LEU A 648 14.43 -44.01 -9.44
CA LEU A 648 14.07 -44.67 -10.68
C LEU A 648 13.34 -46.00 -10.44
N SER A 649 13.76 -46.80 -9.45
CA SER A 649 13.06 -48.05 -9.12
C SER A 649 11.62 -47.80 -8.65
N GLN A 650 11.36 -46.68 -7.96
CA GLN A 650 10.02 -46.32 -7.48
C GLN A 650 9.06 -45.80 -8.54
N LEU A 651 9.52 -45.51 -9.77
CA LEU A 651 8.63 -45.04 -10.84
C LEU A 651 7.57 -46.08 -11.20
N HIS A 652 7.86 -47.36 -10.97
CA HIS A 652 6.99 -48.49 -11.25
C HIS A 652 5.98 -48.78 -10.13
N GLU A 653 6.07 -48.11 -8.97
CA GLU A 653 5.19 -48.34 -7.83
C GLU A 653 3.97 -47.41 -7.85
N SER A 654 2.73 -47.96 -7.86
CA SER A 654 1.50 -47.16 -7.88
C SER A 654 1.44 -46.14 -6.73
N GLY A 655 1.04 -44.90 -7.06
CA GLY A 655 0.84 -43.79 -6.12
C GLY A 655 2.09 -43.03 -5.68
N LYS A 656 3.31 -43.45 -6.04
CA LYS A 656 4.57 -42.86 -5.54
C LYS A 656 5.34 -41.98 -6.52
N GLN A 657 4.88 -41.79 -7.76
CA GLN A 657 5.66 -41.20 -8.87
C GLN A 657 6.02 -39.71 -8.68
N LYS A 658 5.24 -38.94 -7.91
CA LYS A 658 5.32 -37.46 -7.85
C LYS A 658 6.70 -36.94 -7.47
N ASN A 659 7.20 -37.35 -6.31
CA ASN A 659 8.45 -36.85 -5.74
C ASN A 659 9.69 -37.49 -6.37
N PRO A 660 9.72 -38.81 -6.67
CA PRO A 660 10.78 -39.42 -7.46
C PRO A 660 11.02 -38.72 -8.80
N ILE A 661 9.99 -38.49 -9.63
CA ILE A 661 10.18 -37.79 -10.94
C ILE A 661 10.69 -36.36 -10.73
N HIS A 662 10.16 -35.66 -9.72
CA HIS A 662 10.66 -34.33 -9.37
C HIS A 662 12.14 -34.33 -8.99
N ASN A 663 12.57 -35.30 -8.17
CA ASN A 663 13.93 -35.41 -7.67
C ASN A 663 14.91 -35.84 -8.77
N VAL A 664 14.50 -36.79 -9.62
CA VAL A 664 15.26 -37.25 -10.79
C VAL A 664 15.44 -36.14 -11.81
N ALA A 665 14.44 -35.27 -12.01
CA ALA A 665 14.58 -34.08 -12.87
C ALA A 665 15.66 -33.10 -12.40
N VAL A 666 16.00 -33.11 -11.11
CA VAL A 666 17.07 -32.28 -10.54
C VAL A 666 18.43 -33.00 -10.65
N LEU A 667 18.47 -34.31 -10.37
CA LEU A 667 19.70 -35.11 -10.28
C LEU A 667 20.26 -35.51 -11.65
N LEU A 668 19.44 -35.98 -12.59
CA LEU A 668 19.90 -36.42 -13.91
C LEU A 668 20.38 -35.24 -14.78
N ASN A 669 21.27 -35.53 -15.74
CA ASN A 669 21.54 -34.62 -16.84
C ASN A 669 20.35 -34.61 -17.82
N GLN A 670 20.36 -33.66 -18.77
CA GLN A 670 19.27 -33.52 -19.72
C GLN A 670 19.07 -34.76 -20.59
N LYS A 671 20.15 -35.33 -21.12
CA LYS A 671 20.09 -36.48 -22.04
C LYS A 671 19.43 -37.70 -21.38
N ASP A 672 19.86 -38.04 -20.17
CA ASP A 672 19.37 -39.20 -19.43
C ASP A 672 17.90 -39.02 -19.01
N PHE A 673 17.54 -37.83 -18.52
CA PHE A 673 16.15 -37.54 -18.17
C PHE A 673 15.24 -37.62 -19.40
N LEU A 674 15.66 -37.06 -20.54
CA LEU A 674 14.89 -37.09 -21.78
C LEU A 674 14.73 -38.52 -22.30
N ASN A 675 15.76 -39.35 -22.23
CA ASN A 675 15.67 -40.75 -22.64
C ASN A 675 14.62 -41.55 -21.85
N ILE A 676 14.54 -41.34 -20.54
CA ILE A 676 13.53 -41.99 -19.69
C ILE A 676 12.13 -41.44 -20.00
N SER A 677 11.99 -40.11 -20.06
CA SER A 677 10.69 -39.47 -20.26
C SER A 677 10.04 -39.76 -21.63
N LYS A 678 10.82 -40.14 -22.66
CA LYS A 678 10.31 -40.51 -23.99
C LYS A 678 9.27 -41.63 -23.94
N GLN A 679 9.41 -42.58 -23.01
CA GLN A 679 8.49 -43.71 -22.84
C GLN A 679 7.10 -43.25 -22.38
N TYR A 680 7.00 -42.08 -21.75
CA TYR A 680 5.77 -41.51 -21.20
C TYR A 680 5.25 -40.33 -22.01
N ILE A 681 5.64 -40.21 -23.29
CA ILE A 681 5.05 -39.21 -24.18
C ILE A 681 3.66 -39.71 -24.62
N PRO A 682 2.60 -38.92 -24.43
CA PRO A 682 1.26 -39.35 -24.81
C PRO A 682 1.18 -39.57 -26.33
N GLN A 683 0.62 -40.70 -26.75
CA GLN A 683 0.29 -40.97 -28.14
C GLN A 683 -1.14 -40.56 -28.47
N GLU A 684 -2.09 -40.74 -27.54
CA GLU A 684 -3.48 -40.37 -27.74
C GLU A 684 -3.81 -38.90 -27.42
N SER A 685 -4.95 -38.44 -27.92
CA SER A 685 -5.52 -37.11 -27.63
C SER A 685 -6.59 -37.12 -26.51
N LYS A 686 -7.08 -38.31 -26.11
CA LYS A 686 -8.04 -38.51 -25.02
C LYS A 686 -7.58 -39.68 -24.17
N ILE A 687 -7.83 -39.61 -22.86
CA ILE A 687 -7.52 -40.70 -21.92
C ILE A 687 -8.75 -41.61 -21.87
N ASN A 688 -8.58 -42.90 -22.16
CA ASN A 688 -9.62 -43.90 -21.87
C ASN A 688 -9.51 -44.30 -20.40
N TRP A 689 -10.31 -43.67 -19.53
CA TRP A 689 -10.25 -43.93 -18.08
C TRP A 689 -10.59 -45.37 -17.69
N GLN A 690 -11.24 -46.14 -18.58
CA GLN A 690 -11.57 -47.56 -18.32
C GLN A 690 -10.38 -48.50 -18.56
N GLU A 691 -9.39 -48.08 -19.35
CA GLU A 691 -8.21 -48.88 -19.75
C GLU A 691 -6.87 -48.24 -19.34
N ALA A 692 -6.91 -47.07 -18.70
CA ALA A 692 -5.71 -46.31 -18.37
C ALA A 692 -4.94 -46.91 -17.20
N ASP A 693 -3.67 -47.26 -17.44
CA ASP A 693 -2.71 -47.54 -16.36
C ASP A 693 -2.48 -46.28 -15.52
N GLU A 694 -2.83 -46.37 -14.24
CA GLU A 694 -2.69 -45.30 -13.26
C GLU A 694 -1.22 -44.86 -13.11
N VAL A 695 -0.28 -45.80 -13.08
CA VAL A 695 1.17 -45.52 -12.98
C VAL A 695 1.63 -44.72 -14.18
N GLU A 696 1.26 -45.19 -15.38
CA GLU A 696 1.65 -44.53 -16.62
C GLU A 696 1.07 -43.11 -16.70
N TYR A 697 -0.19 -42.92 -16.33
CA TYR A 697 -0.82 -41.60 -16.29
C TYR A 697 -0.10 -40.63 -15.34
N TYR A 698 0.25 -41.07 -14.13
CA TYR A 698 0.99 -40.23 -13.18
C TYR A 698 2.40 -39.93 -13.66
N CYS A 699 3.09 -40.90 -14.27
CA CYS A 699 4.38 -40.66 -14.93
C CYS A 699 4.24 -39.58 -16.02
N ARG A 700 3.31 -39.74 -16.97
CA ARG A 700 2.98 -38.75 -18.02
C ARG A 700 2.78 -37.35 -17.40
N LYS A 701 1.98 -37.26 -16.33
CA LYS A 701 1.67 -36.02 -15.61
C LYS A 701 2.91 -35.36 -14.96
N TYR A 702 3.71 -36.13 -14.23
CA TYR A 702 4.81 -35.58 -13.45
C TYR A 702 6.06 -35.32 -14.30
N PHE A 703 6.31 -36.09 -15.36
CA PHE A 703 7.33 -35.75 -16.36
C PHE A 703 6.97 -34.43 -17.07
N ALA A 704 5.74 -34.32 -17.59
CA ALA A 704 5.26 -33.12 -18.28
C ALA A 704 5.37 -31.85 -17.41
N SER A 705 5.09 -31.96 -16.10
CA SER A 705 5.10 -30.81 -15.17
C SER A 705 6.46 -30.50 -14.55
N ASN A 706 7.47 -31.38 -14.64
CA ASN A 706 8.80 -31.15 -14.06
C ASN A 706 9.94 -31.00 -15.09
N ILE A 707 9.71 -31.24 -16.38
CA ILE A 707 10.75 -31.17 -17.43
C ILE A 707 11.51 -29.82 -17.46
N TYR A 708 10.89 -28.71 -17.04
CA TYR A 708 11.56 -27.40 -16.96
C TYR A 708 12.65 -27.29 -15.88
N ARG A 709 12.73 -28.28 -14.97
CA ARG A 709 13.72 -28.32 -13.87
C ARG A 709 15.05 -28.91 -14.30
N VAL A 710 15.03 -29.64 -15.41
CA VAL A 710 16.19 -30.30 -16.01
C VAL A 710 17.24 -29.28 -16.41
N ARG A 711 18.51 -29.66 -16.26
CA ARG A 711 19.67 -28.82 -16.60
C ARG A 711 20.56 -29.51 -17.64
N PRO A 712 20.89 -28.83 -18.77
CA PRO A 712 20.35 -27.55 -19.20
C PRO A 712 18.84 -27.62 -19.50
N LEU A 713 18.21 -26.46 -19.66
CA LEU A 713 16.78 -26.37 -19.93
C LEU A 713 16.45 -27.03 -21.29
N PRO A 714 15.45 -27.93 -21.37
CA PRO A 714 15.06 -28.57 -22.63
C PRO A 714 14.51 -27.58 -23.66
N ALA A 715 14.63 -27.94 -24.94
CA ALA A 715 14.02 -27.19 -26.03
C ALA A 715 12.48 -27.18 -25.89
N THR A 716 11.84 -26.10 -26.33
CA THR A 716 10.39 -25.94 -26.23
C THR A 716 9.62 -27.05 -26.96
N ASP A 717 10.15 -27.51 -28.09
CA ASP A 717 9.57 -28.60 -28.87
C ASP A 717 9.46 -29.89 -28.04
N THR A 718 10.48 -30.19 -27.25
CA THR A 718 10.47 -31.35 -26.34
C THR A 718 9.36 -31.26 -25.29
N VAL A 719 9.09 -30.06 -24.78
CA VAL A 719 7.99 -29.84 -23.81
C VAL A 719 6.62 -29.98 -24.50
N LEU A 720 6.51 -29.56 -25.75
CA LEU A 720 5.29 -29.65 -26.55
C LEU A 720 4.90 -31.09 -26.90
N LEU A 721 5.84 -32.04 -26.91
CA LEU A 721 5.53 -33.46 -27.07
C LEU A 721 4.54 -33.98 -26.01
N PHE A 722 4.58 -33.42 -24.80
CA PHE A 722 3.66 -33.74 -23.70
C PHE A 722 2.33 -32.97 -23.77
N ALA A 723 2.18 -32.03 -24.71
CA ALA A 723 1.04 -31.12 -24.80
C ALA A 723 -0.10 -31.63 -25.71
N LYS A 724 -0.29 -32.95 -25.83
CA LYS A 724 -1.36 -33.53 -26.65
C LYS A 724 -2.67 -33.68 -25.86
N GLY A 725 -3.79 -33.39 -26.50
CA GLY A 725 -5.11 -33.77 -25.97
C GLY A 725 -5.47 -33.18 -24.60
N ILE A 726 -5.94 -34.04 -23.68
CA ILE A 726 -6.23 -33.69 -22.28
C ILE A 726 -4.94 -33.41 -21.47
N HIS A 727 -3.80 -34.00 -21.87
CA HIS A 727 -2.50 -33.82 -21.20
C HIS A 727 -1.93 -32.40 -21.37
N ARG A 728 -2.48 -31.59 -22.28
CA ARG A 728 -2.09 -30.18 -22.50
C ARG A 728 -2.05 -29.32 -21.24
N LYS A 729 -2.92 -29.59 -20.25
CA LYS A 729 -2.94 -28.84 -18.98
C LYS A 729 -1.73 -29.16 -18.09
N LEU A 730 -1.11 -30.33 -18.27
CA LEU A 730 -0.04 -30.84 -17.41
C LEU A 730 1.32 -30.23 -17.78
N SER A 731 1.55 -29.90 -19.06
CA SER A 731 2.79 -29.30 -19.55
C SER A 731 2.83 -27.77 -19.50
N VAL A 732 1.72 -27.10 -19.15
CA VAL A 732 1.60 -25.62 -19.13
C VAL A 732 2.72 -24.97 -18.33
N ILE A 733 2.92 -25.42 -17.08
CA ILE A 733 3.92 -24.84 -16.18
C ILE A 733 5.30 -24.96 -16.81
N SER A 734 5.62 -26.13 -17.35
CA SER A 734 6.91 -26.37 -17.99
C SER A 734 7.11 -25.53 -19.24
N TYR A 735 6.08 -25.42 -20.08
CA TYR A 735 6.12 -24.65 -21.31
C TYR A 735 6.32 -23.16 -21.04
N VAL A 736 5.51 -22.59 -20.14
CA VAL A 736 5.60 -21.18 -19.73
C VAL A 736 6.95 -20.89 -19.11
N THR A 737 7.40 -21.71 -18.16
CA THR A 737 8.69 -21.50 -17.48
C THR A 737 9.85 -21.61 -18.45
N THR A 738 9.76 -22.48 -19.46
CA THR A 738 10.78 -22.64 -20.49
C THR A 738 10.87 -21.38 -21.34
N LEU A 739 9.73 -20.94 -21.91
CA LEU A 739 9.64 -19.73 -22.73
C LEU A 739 10.07 -18.45 -22.00
N GLU A 740 9.74 -18.33 -20.72
CA GLU A 740 10.18 -17.20 -19.90
C GLU A 740 11.71 -17.14 -19.80
N ASN A 741 12.39 -18.29 -19.78
CA ASN A 741 13.83 -18.39 -19.52
C ASN A 741 14.71 -18.46 -20.76
N ILE A 742 14.22 -18.88 -21.93
CA ILE A 742 15.02 -18.88 -23.17
C ILE A 742 15.55 -17.49 -23.53
N SER A 743 16.50 -17.38 -24.44
CA SER A 743 16.99 -16.09 -24.91
C SER A 743 15.93 -15.35 -25.74
N ASN A 744 16.14 -14.07 -26.04
CA ASN A 744 15.25 -13.36 -26.96
C ASN A 744 15.40 -13.88 -28.39
N PHE A 745 16.64 -14.19 -28.78
CA PHE A 745 16.96 -14.79 -30.07
C PHE A 745 16.25 -16.13 -30.27
N ASP A 746 16.37 -17.06 -29.32
CA ASP A 746 15.68 -18.37 -29.41
C ASP A 746 14.15 -18.21 -29.40
N LEU A 747 13.63 -17.18 -28.73
CA LEU A 747 12.18 -16.93 -28.69
C LEU A 747 11.66 -16.48 -30.06
N GLU A 748 12.41 -15.64 -30.79
CA GLU A 748 12.06 -15.20 -32.15
C GLU A 748 11.95 -16.37 -33.12
N GLU A 749 12.88 -17.32 -33.06
CA GLU A 749 12.80 -18.56 -33.85
C GLU A 749 11.54 -19.37 -33.51
N HIS A 750 11.19 -19.44 -32.21
CA HIS A 750 10.00 -20.14 -31.72
C HIS A 750 8.68 -19.44 -32.11
N MET A 751 8.69 -18.16 -32.48
CA MET A 751 7.48 -17.40 -32.81
C MET A 751 6.69 -18.02 -33.97
N SER A 752 7.40 -18.52 -34.99
CA SER A 752 6.79 -19.20 -36.15
C SER A 752 5.97 -20.44 -35.73
N LYS A 753 6.44 -21.15 -34.70
CA LYS A 753 5.81 -22.36 -34.15
C LYS A 753 4.62 -22.05 -33.25
N LEU A 754 4.45 -20.80 -32.77
CA LEU A 754 3.30 -20.44 -31.92
C LEU A 754 1.95 -20.61 -32.64
N ILE A 755 1.92 -20.61 -33.98
CA ILE A 755 0.70 -20.82 -34.77
C ILE A 755 0.16 -22.25 -34.62
N SER A 756 1.05 -23.24 -34.52
CA SER A 756 0.69 -24.67 -34.48
C SER A 756 0.46 -25.21 -33.06
N VAL A 757 0.73 -24.42 -32.03
CA VAL A 757 0.57 -24.79 -30.62
C VAL A 757 -0.92 -24.70 -30.20
N PRO A 758 -1.41 -25.57 -29.30
CA PRO A 758 -2.80 -25.50 -28.81
C PRO A 758 -3.20 -24.10 -28.30
N LEU A 759 -4.43 -23.65 -28.63
CA LEU A 759 -4.95 -22.29 -28.36
C LEU A 759 -4.65 -21.75 -26.95
N PHE A 760 -4.79 -22.58 -25.92
CA PHE A 760 -4.50 -22.15 -24.54
C PHE A 760 -3.02 -21.81 -24.31
N LEU A 761 -2.10 -22.63 -24.82
CA LEU A 761 -0.66 -22.41 -24.73
C LEU A 761 -0.21 -21.26 -25.65
N GLN A 762 -0.91 -21.06 -26.78
CA GLN A 762 -0.67 -19.93 -27.68
C GLN A 762 -0.85 -18.59 -26.98
N LYS A 763 -1.87 -18.41 -26.13
CA LYS A 763 -2.05 -17.18 -25.32
C LYS A 763 -0.86 -16.90 -24.41
N HIS A 764 -0.34 -17.93 -23.77
CA HIS A 764 0.85 -17.79 -22.92
C HIS A 764 2.09 -17.42 -23.73
N GLY A 765 2.27 -18.03 -24.91
CA GLY A 765 3.34 -17.68 -25.84
C GLY A 765 3.26 -16.21 -26.29
N ILE A 766 2.07 -15.77 -26.71
CA ILE A 766 1.80 -14.36 -27.07
C ILE A 766 2.15 -13.41 -25.92
N ARG A 767 1.72 -13.73 -24.69
CA ARG A 767 2.03 -12.92 -23.50
C ARG A 767 3.54 -12.76 -23.28
N ILE A 768 4.28 -13.86 -23.40
CA ILE A 768 5.74 -13.86 -23.21
C ILE A 768 6.43 -13.10 -24.35
N ALA A 769 5.93 -13.23 -25.58
CA ALA A 769 6.44 -12.49 -26.72
C ALA A 769 6.28 -10.97 -26.54
N PHE A 770 5.11 -10.50 -26.11
CA PHE A 770 4.92 -9.08 -25.75
C PHE A 770 5.88 -8.59 -24.67
N ALA A 771 6.22 -9.44 -23.70
CA ALA A 771 7.10 -9.08 -22.60
C ALA A 771 8.60 -9.04 -22.98
N LYS A 772 9.01 -9.76 -24.04
CA LYS A 772 10.43 -9.99 -24.36
C LYS A 772 10.89 -9.44 -25.70
N LEU A 773 10.01 -9.41 -26.70
CA LEU A 773 10.34 -9.04 -28.07
C LEU A 773 10.02 -7.57 -28.36
N THR A 774 10.65 -7.04 -29.40
CA THR A 774 10.38 -5.69 -29.90
C THR A 774 9.13 -5.69 -30.77
N VAL A 775 8.48 -4.53 -30.91
CA VAL A 775 7.25 -4.39 -31.71
C VAL A 775 7.51 -4.76 -33.18
N GLU A 776 8.69 -4.42 -33.69
CA GLU A 776 9.14 -4.74 -35.04
C GLU A 776 9.14 -6.25 -35.30
N ASN A 777 9.59 -7.04 -34.32
CA ASN A 777 9.65 -8.50 -34.43
C ASN A 777 8.28 -9.16 -34.20
N LEU A 778 7.36 -8.45 -33.51
CA LEU A 778 6.00 -8.92 -33.25
C LEU A 778 5.06 -8.75 -34.45
N ILE A 779 5.16 -7.65 -35.20
CA ILE A 779 4.20 -7.28 -36.26
C ILE A 779 3.98 -8.43 -37.27
N PRO A 780 5.02 -8.98 -37.94
CA PRO A 780 4.80 -10.00 -38.98
C PRO A 780 4.16 -11.27 -38.43
N THR A 781 4.61 -11.71 -37.25
CA THR A 781 4.10 -12.93 -36.63
C THR A 781 2.66 -12.76 -36.16
N PHE A 782 2.34 -11.65 -35.48
CA PHE A 782 1.01 -11.45 -34.92
C PHE A 782 -0.01 -11.08 -35.99
N GLU A 783 0.39 -10.42 -37.08
CA GLU A 783 -0.44 -10.29 -38.28
C GLU A 783 -0.75 -11.67 -38.88
N THR A 784 0.25 -12.55 -39.00
CA THR A 784 0.05 -13.92 -39.49
C THR A 784 -0.90 -14.70 -38.57
N ILE A 785 -0.68 -14.66 -37.25
CA ILE A 785 -1.56 -15.30 -36.25
C ILE A 785 -2.99 -14.75 -36.35
N TRP A 786 -3.14 -13.42 -36.50
CA TRP A 786 -4.44 -12.76 -36.61
C TRP A 786 -5.22 -13.24 -37.82
N LYS A 787 -4.56 -13.30 -38.99
CA LYS A 787 -5.16 -13.76 -40.25
C LYS A 787 -5.44 -15.27 -40.26
N SER A 788 -4.59 -16.08 -39.62
CA SER A 788 -4.70 -17.54 -39.66
C SER A 788 -5.63 -18.11 -38.60
N THR A 789 -5.90 -17.40 -37.50
CA THR A 789 -6.68 -17.93 -36.37
C THR A 789 -8.19 -17.78 -36.58
N LYS A 790 -8.94 -18.87 -36.35
CA LYS A 790 -10.41 -18.83 -36.24
C LYS A 790 -10.90 -18.59 -34.81
N SER A 791 -10.00 -18.43 -33.84
CA SER A 791 -10.36 -18.31 -32.43
C SER A 791 -10.57 -16.86 -32.02
N HIS A 792 -11.84 -16.48 -31.82
CA HIS A 792 -12.23 -15.18 -31.24
C HIS A 792 -11.48 -14.86 -29.93
N SER A 793 -11.11 -15.89 -29.16
CA SER A 793 -10.40 -15.72 -27.89
C SER A 793 -8.93 -15.30 -28.07
N ILE A 794 -8.27 -15.73 -29.15
CA ILE A 794 -6.90 -15.31 -29.49
C ILE A 794 -6.91 -13.89 -30.06
N GLN A 795 -7.85 -13.60 -30.97
CA GLN A 795 -8.04 -12.26 -31.52
C GLN A 795 -8.30 -11.25 -30.40
N THR A 796 -9.24 -11.54 -29.49
CA THR A 796 -9.51 -10.69 -28.32
C THR A 796 -8.25 -10.46 -27.49
N TYR A 797 -7.46 -11.51 -27.26
CA TYR A 797 -6.24 -11.40 -26.46
C TYR A 797 -5.17 -10.55 -27.14
N LEU A 798 -4.92 -10.74 -28.44
CA LEU A 798 -3.98 -9.93 -29.22
C LEU A 798 -4.39 -8.45 -29.23
N PHE A 799 -5.68 -8.19 -29.47
CA PHE A 799 -6.21 -6.82 -29.51
C PHE A 799 -6.01 -6.10 -28.18
N LEU A 800 -6.50 -6.69 -27.08
CA LEU A 800 -6.47 -6.04 -25.77
C LEU A 800 -5.04 -5.79 -25.26
N ASN A 801 -4.10 -6.72 -25.49
CA ASN A 801 -2.71 -6.52 -25.09
C ASN A 801 -2.04 -5.43 -25.94
N THR A 802 -2.29 -5.41 -27.25
CA THR A 802 -1.74 -4.37 -28.15
C THR A 802 -2.27 -3.00 -27.79
N TYR A 803 -3.58 -2.89 -27.52
CA TYR A 803 -4.22 -1.66 -27.05
C TYR A 803 -3.60 -1.17 -25.73
N ASN A 804 -3.49 -2.02 -24.71
CA ASN A 804 -2.93 -1.61 -23.41
C ASN A 804 -1.48 -1.15 -23.55
N LEU A 805 -0.67 -1.86 -24.34
CA LEU A 805 0.72 -1.49 -24.61
C LEU A 805 0.86 -0.16 -25.36
N LEU A 806 -0.12 0.19 -26.20
CA LEU A 806 -0.19 1.47 -26.89
C LEU A 806 -0.50 2.61 -25.91
N CYS A 807 -1.49 2.42 -25.04
CA CYS A 807 -1.88 3.40 -24.02
C CYS A 807 -0.77 3.72 -23.01
N GLU A 808 0.09 2.75 -22.70
CA GLU A 808 1.22 2.93 -21.78
C GLU A 808 2.47 3.53 -22.44
N GLN A 809 2.46 3.74 -23.76
CA GLN A 809 3.64 4.16 -24.51
C GLN A 809 3.77 5.69 -24.60
N SER A 810 4.96 6.21 -24.29
CA SER A 810 5.27 7.65 -24.39
C SER A 810 6.14 8.01 -25.60
N ARG A 811 6.84 7.04 -26.21
CA ARG A 811 7.76 7.31 -27.33
C ARG A 811 7.03 7.35 -28.67
N LYS A 812 7.02 8.51 -29.33
CA LYS A 812 6.44 8.74 -30.67
C LYS A 812 6.71 7.62 -31.68
N SER A 813 7.97 7.21 -31.87
CA SER A 813 8.32 6.17 -32.86
C SER A 813 7.75 4.79 -32.54
N ARG A 814 7.56 4.45 -31.26
CA ARG A 814 6.93 3.19 -30.84
C ARG A 814 5.41 3.26 -30.90
N ILE A 815 4.83 4.40 -30.53
CA ILE A 815 3.39 4.67 -30.63
C ILE A 815 2.94 4.41 -32.08
N LEU A 816 3.62 5.00 -33.07
CA LEU A 816 3.27 4.83 -34.48
C LEU A 816 3.36 3.37 -34.96
N LYS A 817 4.33 2.60 -34.46
CA LYS A 817 4.49 1.18 -34.83
C LYS A 817 3.42 0.29 -34.18
N GLN A 818 3.13 0.51 -32.90
CA GLN A 818 2.06 -0.20 -32.18
C GLN A 818 0.69 0.17 -32.73
N TRP A 819 0.51 1.43 -33.14
CA TRP A 819 -0.69 1.88 -33.83
C TRP A 819 -0.87 1.15 -35.16
N LYS A 820 0.16 1.09 -36.02
CA LYS A 820 0.10 0.32 -37.28
C LYS A 820 -0.33 -1.12 -37.06
N MET A 821 0.17 -1.75 -35.98
CA MET A 821 -0.22 -3.11 -35.62
C MET A 821 -1.69 -3.22 -35.20
N LEU A 822 -2.16 -2.30 -34.35
CA LEU A 822 -3.55 -2.26 -33.89
C LEU A 822 -4.52 -1.93 -35.04
N GLN A 823 -4.09 -1.06 -35.95
CA GLN A 823 -4.80 -0.69 -37.17
C GLN A 823 -5.06 -1.91 -38.05
N ILE A 824 -4.05 -2.76 -38.28
CA ILE A 824 -4.21 -4.03 -39.00
C ILE A 824 -5.28 -4.91 -38.34
N PHE A 825 -5.35 -4.93 -37.00
CA PHE A 825 -6.37 -5.70 -36.31
C PHE A 825 -7.77 -5.11 -36.52
N ILE A 826 -7.94 -3.79 -36.38
CA ILE A 826 -9.22 -3.10 -36.60
C ILE A 826 -9.72 -3.33 -38.03
N ASP A 827 -8.85 -3.20 -39.03
CA ASP A 827 -9.19 -3.38 -40.46
C ASP A 827 -9.65 -4.80 -40.80
N ASN A 828 -9.31 -5.78 -39.96
CA ASN A 828 -9.64 -7.19 -40.16
C ASN A 828 -10.57 -7.73 -39.04
N LEU A 829 -11.30 -6.86 -38.33
CA LEU A 829 -12.31 -7.28 -37.36
C LEU A 829 -13.59 -7.74 -38.07
N SER A 830 -14.14 -8.88 -37.63
CA SER A 830 -15.46 -9.35 -38.05
C SER A 830 -16.57 -8.83 -37.13
N VAL A 831 -17.80 -8.73 -37.63
CA VAL A 831 -18.98 -8.34 -36.82
C VAL A 831 -19.21 -9.24 -35.58
N SER A 832 -18.79 -10.52 -35.64
CA SER A 832 -18.97 -11.52 -34.58
C SER A 832 -17.84 -11.59 -33.53
N VAL A 833 -17.07 -10.52 -33.30
CA VAL A 833 -16.00 -10.55 -32.28
C VAL A 833 -16.51 -10.41 -30.84
N ASN A 834 -15.61 -10.64 -29.88
CA ASN A 834 -15.92 -10.53 -28.45
C ASN A 834 -16.25 -9.06 -28.08
N PRO A 835 -17.36 -8.79 -27.36
CA PRO A 835 -17.76 -7.43 -26.96
C PRO A 835 -16.71 -6.64 -26.19
N LYS A 836 -15.77 -7.30 -25.51
CA LYS A 836 -14.65 -6.65 -24.82
C LYS A 836 -13.75 -5.84 -25.74
N ILE A 837 -13.63 -6.24 -27.02
CA ILE A 837 -12.90 -5.45 -28.01
C ILE A 837 -13.59 -4.11 -28.21
N TYR A 838 -14.91 -4.12 -28.38
CA TYR A 838 -15.71 -2.92 -28.57
C TYR A 838 -15.65 -1.99 -27.36
N GLU A 839 -15.84 -2.54 -26.15
CA GLU A 839 -15.70 -1.78 -24.90
C GLU A 839 -14.32 -1.11 -24.79
N LYS A 840 -13.25 -1.84 -25.14
CA LYS A 840 -11.90 -1.29 -25.08
C LYS A 840 -11.69 -0.21 -26.14
N MET A 841 -12.27 -0.41 -27.33
CA MET A 841 -12.17 0.53 -28.43
C MET A 841 -12.78 1.90 -28.11
N CYS A 842 -13.78 1.96 -27.23
CA CYS A 842 -14.40 3.22 -26.82
C CYS A 842 -13.47 4.13 -25.98
N HIS A 843 -12.42 3.63 -25.34
CA HIS A 843 -11.60 4.41 -24.40
C HIS A 843 -10.54 5.33 -25.06
N VAL A 844 -10.97 6.16 -26.01
CA VAL A 844 -10.09 7.03 -26.81
C VAL A 844 -9.21 7.94 -25.95
N SER A 845 -9.74 8.43 -24.83
CA SER A 845 -9.02 9.27 -23.86
C SER A 845 -7.70 8.68 -23.35
N LYS A 846 -7.56 7.34 -23.38
CA LYS A 846 -6.36 6.61 -22.92
C LYS A 846 -5.31 6.41 -24.00
N VAL A 847 -5.65 6.64 -25.28
CA VAL A 847 -4.73 6.50 -26.40
C VAL A 847 -3.83 7.74 -26.48
N PRO A 848 -2.53 7.61 -26.83
CA PRO A 848 -1.64 8.76 -26.95
C PRO A 848 -2.17 9.82 -27.93
N GLU A 849 -2.10 11.10 -27.53
CA GLU A 849 -2.67 12.25 -28.25
C GLU A 849 -2.31 12.28 -29.75
N ILE A 850 -1.08 11.90 -30.10
CA ILE A 850 -0.56 11.98 -31.47
C ILE A 850 -1.30 11.10 -32.50
N ILE A 851 -2.00 10.05 -32.05
CA ILE A 851 -2.78 9.15 -32.92
C ILE A 851 -4.26 9.13 -32.52
N GLN A 852 -4.65 9.94 -31.54
CA GLN A 852 -5.95 9.82 -30.88
C GLN A 852 -7.11 10.13 -31.84
N SER A 853 -6.93 11.09 -32.75
CA SER A 853 -7.90 11.42 -33.79
C SER A 853 -8.02 10.31 -34.84
N GLU A 854 -6.88 9.82 -35.36
CA GLU A 854 -6.87 8.71 -36.33
C GLU A 854 -7.50 7.45 -35.75
N TYR A 855 -7.19 7.16 -34.48
CA TYR A 855 -7.78 6.08 -33.71
C TYR A 855 -9.30 6.23 -33.60
N PHE A 856 -9.78 7.41 -33.20
CA PHE A 856 -11.20 7.71 -33.07
C PHE A 856 -11.94 7.50 -34.39
N MET A 857 -11.47 8.13 -35.47
CA MET A 857 -12.09 8.05 -36.78
C MET A 857 -12.20 6.59 -37.23
N LYS A 858 -11.12 5.82 -37.07
CA LYS A 858 -11.08 4.42 -37.49
C LYS A 858 -12.01 3.54 -36.66
N ALA A 859 -12.06 3.72 -35.35
CA ALA A 859 -12.97 2.99 -34.48
C ALA A 859 -14.45 3.36 -34.73
N TYR A 860 -14.74 4.64 -34.99
CA TYR A 860 -16.08 5.11 -35.33
C TYR A 860 -16.59 4.51 -36.63
N VAL A 861 -15.78 4.56 -37.69
CA VAL A 861 -16.10 3.94 -39.00
C VAL A 861 -16.41 2.46 -38.81
N TYR A 862 -15.58 1.74 -38.05
CA TYR A 862 -15.82 0.33 -37.75
C TYR A 862 -17.16 0.13 -37.00
N PHE A 863 -17.46 0.91 -35.96
CA PHE A 863 -18.72 0.76 -35.21
C PHE A 863 -19.97 1.00 -36.06
N LYS A 864 -19.91 1.88 -37.07
CA LYS A 864 -21.01 2.09 -38.02
C LYS A 864 -21.28 0.88 -38.92
N THR A 865 -20.31 -0.03 -39.09
CA THR A 865 -20.53 -1.29 -39.82
C THR A 865 -21.26 -2.36 -38.99
N LEU A 866 -21.46 -2.14 -37.68
CA LEU A 866 -22.14 -3.09 -36.79
C LEU A 866 -23.68 -3.03 -36.93
N PRO A 867 -24.40 -4.08 -36.49
CA PRO A 867 -25.86 -4.05 -36.38
C PRO A 867 -26.36 -2.85 -35.57
N ARG A 868 -27.48 -2.24 -35.98
CA ARG A 868 -28.00 -0.96 -35.49
C ARG A 868 -27.98 -0.79 -33.96
N ASN A 869 -28.41 -1.81 -33.21
CA ASN A 869 -28.43 -1.80 -31.75
C ASN A 869 -27.03 -1.74 -31.10
N LEU A 870 -26.04 -2.42 -31.68
CA LEU A 870 -24.66 -2.39 -31.22
C LEU A 870 -23.93 -1.13 -31.69
N ALA A 871 -24.19 -0.71 -32.94
CA ALA A 871 -23.65 0.50 -33.51
C ALA A 871 -23.95 1.70 -32.61
N VAL A 872 -25.24 1.96 -32.31
CA VAL A 872 -25.68 3.08 -31.44
C VAL A 872 -24.96 3.04 -30.08
N LYS A 873 -24.96 1.88 -29.41
CA LYS A 873 -24.34 1.72 -28.08
C LYS A 873 -22.86 2.13 -28.06
N TYR A 874 -22.07 1.67 -29.03
CA TYR A 874 -20.61 1.90 -29.01
C TYR A 874 -20.21 3.23 -29.66
N THR A 875 -21.00 3.75 -30.63
CA THR A 875 -20.81 5.10 -31.15
C THR A 875 -21.06 6.16 -30.09
N ASP A 876 -22.11 6.02 -29.25
CA ASP A 876 -22.35 6.98 -28.17
C ASP A 876 -21.20 6.99 -27.15
N ASN A 877 -20.71 5.81 -26.77
CA ASN A 877 -19.60 5.69 -25.81
C ASN A 877 -18.29 6.27 -26.34
N ILE A 878 -17.95 6.05 -27.61
CA ILE A 878 -16.69 6.57 -28.17
C ILE A 878 -16.74 8.10 -28.30
N ILE A 879 -17.92 8.68 -28.57
CA ILE A 879 -18.14 10.12 -28.65
C ILE A 879 -17.85 10.77 -27.29
N VAL A 880 -18.42 10.26 -26.20
CA VAL A 880 -18.20 10.78 -24.84
C VAL A 880 -16.72 10.78 -24.46
N GLU A 881 -15.99 9.71 -24.78
CA GLU A 881 -14.57 9.55 -24.46
C GLU A 881 -13.64 10.41 -25.35
N SER A 882 -14.14 10.93 -26.47
CA SER A 882 -13.36 11.71 -27.45
C SER A 882 -13.41 13.23 -27.22
N GLU A 883 -14.16 13.68 -26.21
CA GLU A 883 -14.45 15.09 -25.93
C GLU A 883 -13.22 16.03 -25.87
N LYS A 884 -12.04 15.52 -25.49
CA LYS A 884 -10.80 16.30 -25.38
C LYS A 884 -9.99 16.35 -26.69
N SER A 885 -10.33 15.52 -27.68
CA SER A 885 -9.52 15.23 -28.87
C SER A 885 -10.16 15.73 -30.17
N ILE A 886 -11.35 16.35 -30.08
CA ILE A 886 -12.17 16.83 -31.20
C ILE A 886 -11.42 17.81 -32.10
N ILE A 887 -10.51 18.62 -31.54
CA ILE A 887 -9.72 19.60 -32.30
C ILE A 887 -8.82 19.00 -33.39
N PHE A 888 -8.54 17.69 -33.32
CA PHE A 888 -7.63 17.01 -34.24
C PHE A 888 -8.37 16.10 -35.24
N LEU A 889 -9.70 16.13 -35.24
CA LEU A 889 -10.52 15.36 -36.19
C LEU A 889 -10.50 16.02 -37.56
N ASP A 890 -10.56 15.18 -38.61
CA ASP A 890 -10.62 15.65 -39.99
C ASP A 890 -11.95 16.37 -40.25
N GLU A 891 -11.89 17.51 -40.95
CA GLU A 891 -13.05 18.37 -41.23
C GLU A 891 -14.13 17.63 -42.03
N LYS A 892 -13.74 16.85 -43.05
CA LYS A 892 -14.69 16.08 -43.87
C LYS A 892 -15.33 14.96 -43.07
N PHE A 893 -14.56 14.30 -42.21
CA PHE A 893 -15.11 13.31 -41.30
C PHE A 893 -16.17 13.91 -40.35
N MET A 894 -15.90 15.10 -39.79
CA MET A 894 -16.87 15.80 -38.93
C MET A 894 -18.10 16.28 -39.70
N GLU A 895 -17.94 16.67 -40.96
CA GLU A 895 -19.05 16.98 -41.85
C GLU A 895 -19.93 15.75 -42.12
N GLU A 896 -19.35 14.57 -42.33
CA GLU A 896 -20.09 13.32 -42.56
C GLU A 896 -20.77 12.78 -41.29
N VAL A 897 -20.15 12.94 -40.12
CA VAL A 897 -20.62 12.35 -38.84
C VAL A 897 -21.57 13.26 -38.07
N GLY A 898 -21.33 14.57 -38.02
CA GLY A 898 -22.10 15.50 -37.21
C GLY A 898 -23.42 15.94 -37.84
N LEU A 899 -23.53 15.85 -39.17
CA LEU A 899 -24.66 16.37 -39.94
C LEU A 899 -24.94 15.46 -41.14
N GLY A 900 -25.41 14.24 -40.86
CA GLY A 900 -26.11 13.41 -41.84
C GLY A 900 -27.32 14.15 -42.44
N SER A 901 -28.28 13.41 -43.01
CA SER A 901 -29.49 14.05 -43.55
C SER A 901 -30.22 14.88 -42.47
N ILE A 902 -30.91 15.95 -42.87
CA ILE A 902 -31.71 16.84 -41.96
C ILE A 902 -32.79 16.03 -41.21
N ASP A 903 -33.16 14.85 -41.72
CA ASP A 903 -34.11 13.92 -41.09
C ASP A 903 -33.46 13.01 -40.05
N GLU A 904 -32.14 12.76 -40.15
CA GLU A 904 -31.37 12.05 -39.13
C GLU A 904 -31.16 12.94 -37.90
N PHE A 905 -30.85 14.24 -38.06
CA PHE A 905 -30.64 15.16 -36.92
C PHE A 905 -31.84 15.25 -35.96
N ALA A 906 -33.07 15.12 -36.46
CA ALA A 906 -34.29 15.08 -35.63
C ALA A 906 -34.39 13.80 -34.77
N ASN A 907 -33.64 12.75 -35.14
CA ASN A 907 -33.62 11.43 -34.52
C ASN A 907 -32.24 11.07 -33.90
N GLU A 908 -31.25 11.97 -33.95
CA GLU A 908 -29.88 11.71 -33.48
C GLU A 908 -29.77 11.72 -31.94
N SER A 909 -28.72 11.06 -31.43
CA SER A 909 -28.44 11.05 -29.99
C SER A 909 -27.93 12.42 -29.50
N SER A 910 -28.31 12.79 -28.28
CA SER A 910 -27.81 13.98 -27.57
C SER A 910 -26.27 14.09 -27.54
N GLN A 911 -25.56 12.96 -27.64
CA GLN A 911 -24.10 12.92 -27.64
C GLN A 911 -23.50 13.46 -28.94
N LEU A 912 -24.14 13.20 -30.10
CA LEU A 912 -23.69 13.77 -31.39
C LEU A 912 -23.92 15.28 -31.43
N ILE A 913 -25.05 15.74 -30.88
CA ILE A 913 -25.35 17.17 -30.71
C ILE A 913 -24.27 17.84 -29.85
N ARG A 914 -23.85 17.19 -28.76
CA ARG A 914 -22.77 17.66 -27.88
C ARG A 914 -21.40 17.68 -28.57
N LEU A 915 -21.06 16.64 -29.33
CA LEU A 915 -19.83 16.56 -30.14
C LEU A 915 -19.75 17.72 -31.14
N PHE A 916 -20.86 17.97 -31.84
CA PHE A 916 -20.98 18.98 -32.86
C PHE A 916 -20.96 20.41 -32.28
N ALA A 917 -21.67 20.66 -31.16
CA ALA A 917 -21.60 21.92 -30.42
C ALA A 917 -20.16 22.32 -30.07
N ARG A 918 -19.36 21.34 -29.63
CA ARG A 918 -17.96 21.56 -29.28
C ARG A 918 -17.08 21.76 -30.51
N TYR A 919 -17.31 21.03 -31.59
CA TYR A 919 -16.62 21.24 -32.86
C TYR A 919 -16.84 22.67 -33.39
N LEU A 920 -18.09 23.17 -33.40
CA LEU A 920 -18.42 24.54 -33.82
C LEU A 920 -17.67 25.60 -33.03
N LEU A 921 -17.50 25.40 -31.72
CA LEU A 921 -16.73 26.31 -30.88
C LEU A 921 -15.23 26.24 -31.20
N LEU A 922 -14.69 25.10 -31.62
CA LEU A 922 -13.25 24.89 -31.80
C LEU A 922 -12.69 25.37 -33.15
N ILE A 923 -13.53 25.58 -34.17
CA ILE A 923 -13.09 26.09 -35.47
C ILE A 923 -12.67 27.55 -35.31
N THR A 924 -11.43 27.85 -35.72
CA THR A 924 -10.82 29.17 -35.56
C THR A 924 -11.12 30.14 -36.71
N ASP A 925 -11.46 29.63 -37.90
CA ASP A 925 -11.82 30.47 -39.04
C ASP A 925 -13.29 30.89 -39.00
N LYS A 926 -13.52 32.19 -38.82
CA LYS A 926 -14.88 32.79 -38.79
C LYS A 926 -15.67 32.51 -40.07
N LYS A 927 -15.00 32.41 -41.23
CA LYS A 927 -15.66 32.18 -42.52
C LYS A 927 -16.16 30.75 -42.63
N THR A 928 -15.33 29.75 -42.32
CA THR A 928 -15.73 28.34 -42.26
C THR A 928 -16.87 28.10 -41.27
N VAL A 929 -16.82 28.70 -40.08
CA VAL A 929 -17.89 28.56 -39.07
C VAL A 929 -19.22 29.13 -39.55
N LEU A 930 -19.20 30.33 -40.14
CA LEU A 930 -20.41 30.97 -40.66
C LEU A 930 -21.00 30.18 -41.83
N ASP A 931 -20.15 29.60 -42.67
CA ASP A 931 -20.56 28.80 -43.81
C ASP A 931 -21.18 27.46 -43.36
N ILE A 932 -20.57 26.76 -42.38
CA ILE A 932 -21.15 25.55 -41.75
C ILE A 932 -22.49 25.88 -41.08
N TYR A 933 -22.56 27.01 -40.36
CA TYR A 933 -23.79 27.48 -39.75
C TYR A 933 -24.89 27.70 -40.80
N GLN A 934 -24.60 28.42 -41.88
CA GLN A 934 -25.57 28.72 -42.93
C GLN A 934 -26.01 27.49 -43.71
N ARG A 935 -25.06 26.62 -44.09
CA ARG A 935 -25.34 25.44 -44.92
C ARG A 935 -26.11 24.36 -44.17
N ARG A 936 -25.93 24.22 -42.86
CA ARG A 936 -26.37 23.01 -42.13
C ARG A 936 -27.07 23.25 -40.80
N VAL A 937 -26.57 24.15 -39.95
CA VAL A 937 -27.19 24.43 -38.64
C VAL A 937 -28.47 25.24 -38.80
N LYS A 938 -28.44 26.26 -39.65
CA LYS A 938 -29.58 27.12 -39.92
C LYS A 938 -30.78 26.31 -40.42
N PRO A 939 -30.70 25.48 -41.49
CA PRO A 939 -31.83 24.65 -41.93
C PRO A 939 -32.49 23.81 -40.83
N VAL A 940 -31.69 23.26 -39.91
CA VAL A 940 -32.17 22.47 -38.76
C VAL A 940 -32.92 23.35 -37.76
N LEU A 941 -32.37 24.51 -37.42
CA LEU A 941 -33.03 25.50 -36.55
C LEU A 941 -34.36 26.00 -37.13
N TYR A 942 -34.59 25.89 -38.46
CA TYR A 942 -35.82 26.32 -39.12
C TYR A 942 -36.95 25.27 -39.20
N LYS A 943 -36.74 23.98 -38.89
CA LYS A 943 -37.84 22.99 -38.77
C LYS A 943 -38.82 23.37 -37.62
N LYS A 944 -40.10 23.04 -37.80
CA LYS A 944 -41.22 23.43 -36.90
C LYS A 944 -41.89 22.23 -36.20
N ASP A 945 -41.17 21.13 -36.00
CA ASP A 945 -41.67 20.00 -35.21
C ASP A 945 -41.14 20.08 -33.76
N CYS A 946 -41.84 19.47 -32.80
CA CYS A 946 -41.49 19.56 -31.38
C CYS A 946 -40.11 18.95 -31.06
N TYR A 947 -39.72 17.89 -31.75
CA TYR A 947 -38.41 17.22 -31.59
C TYR A 947 -37.24 18.11 -32.06
N SER A 948 -37.41 18.85 -33.14
CA SER A 948 -36.42 19.80 -33.64
C SER A 948 -36.22 21.00 -32.71
N ILE A 949 -37.28 21.45 -32.02
CA ILE A 949 -37.18 22.53 -31.01
C ILE A 949 -36.36 22.07 -29.81
N GLU A 950 -36.60 20.86 -29.29
CA GLU A 950 -35.85 20.31 -28.16
C GLU A 950 -34.39 19.99 -28.50
N ASN A 951 -34.12 19.38 -29.67
CA ASN A 951 -32.74 19.15 -30.12
C ASN A 951 -31.99 20.47 -30.38
N SER A 952 -32.69 21.51 -30.81
CA SER A 952 -32.12 22.86 -30.97
C SER A 952 -31.80 23.49 -29.61
N LYS A 953 -32.70 23.38 -28.63
CA LYS A 953 -32.44 23.79 -27.23
C LYS A 953 -31.24 23.05 -26.65
N GLU A 954 -31.13 21.75 -26.90
CA GLU A 954 -30.00 20.93 -26.44
C GLU A 954 -28.67 21.29 -27.11
N LEU A 955 -28.66 21.57 -28.42
CA LEU A 955 -27.48 22.07 -29.13
C LEU A 955 -26.99 23.38 -28.51
N ILE A 956 -27.92 24.31 -28.33
CA ILE A 956 -27.69 25.64 -27.77
C ILE A 956 -27.18 25.52 -26.32
N ASP A 957 -27.79 24.68 -25.49
CA ASP A 957 -27.35 24.41 -24.12
C ASP A 957 -25.95 23.79 -24.04
N ASN A 958 -25.62 22.89 -24.96
CA ASN A 958 -24.26 22.31 -25.03
C ASN A 958 -23.23 23.33 -25.50
N ILE A 959 -23.57 24.23 -26.43
CA ILE A 959 -22.70 25.36 -26.79
C ILE A 959 -22.41 26.20 -25.55
N PHE A 960 -23.45 26.54 -24.78
CA PHE A 960 -23.31 27.35 -23.56
C PHE A 960 -22.39 26.69 -22.53
N ARG A 961 -22.58 25.39 -22.21
CA ARG A 961 -21.76 24.70 -21.20
C ARG A 961 -20.29 24.63 -21.56
N ASN A 962 -19.97 24.64 -22.85
CA ASN A 962 -18.60 24.56 -23.36
C ASN A 962 -17.98 25.94 -23.68
N LEU A 963 -18.76 27.02 -23.62
CA LEU A 963 -18.32 28.34 -24.09
C LEU A 963 -17.21 28.92 -23.20
N LEU A 964 -17.36 28.86 -21.88
CA LEU A 964 -16.34 29.39 -20.95
C LEU A 964 -15.05 28.54 -20.96
N ASP A 965 -15.16 27.21 -21.10
CA ASP A 965 -14.02 26.31 -21.33
C ASP A 965 -13.30 26.62 -22.65
N HIS A 966 -14.05 27.02 -23.70
CA HIS A 966 -13.44 27.46 -24.94
C HIS A 966 -12.68 28.79 -24.78
N VAL A 967 -13.32 29.80 -24.15
CA VAL A 967 -12.70 31.13 -23.95
C VAL A 967 -11.42 31.03 -23.12
N THR A 968 -11.40 30.19 -22.09
CA THR A 968 -10.20 29.94 -21.26
C THR A 968 -9.05 29.30 -22.05
N ARG A 969 -9.35 28.38 -22.98
CA ARG A 969 -8.33 27.63 -23.74
C ARG A 969 -7.84 28.36 -25.00
N ASN A 970 -8.76 28.85 -25.82
CA ASN A 970 -8.46 29.35 -27.16
C ASN A 970 -8.41 30.88 -27.24
N ARG A 971 -8.90 31.59 -26.20
CA ARG A 971 -8.82 33.05 -26.06
C ARG A 971 -9.49 33.84 -27.20
N THR A 972 -10.32 33.18 -27.99
CA THR A 972 -11.19 33.77 -29.01
C THR A 972 -12.64 33.62 -28.57
N ILE A 973 -13.45 34.65 -28.78
CA ILE A 973 -14.87 34.63 -28.38
C ILE A 973 -15.73 34.60 -29.65
N PRO A 974 -16.38 33.47 -30.00
CA PRO A 974 -17.29 33.38 -31.14
C PRO A 974 -18.68 33.95 -30.83
N TRP A 975 -18.79 35.00 -30.00
CA TRP A 975 -20.09 35.47 -29.50
C TRP A 975 -20.99 36.02 -30.60
N THR A 976 -20.43 36.60 -31.67
CA THR A 976 -21.23 37.10 -32.81
C THR A 976 -21.99 35.96 -33.51
N LEU A 977 -21.38 34.77 -33.59
CA LEU A 977 -22.05 33.57 -34.07
C LEU A 977 -23.10 33.09 -33.06
N VAL A 978 -22.73 32.98 -31.79
CA VAL A 978 -23.61 32.51 -30.72
C VAL A 978 -24.86 33.40 -30.59
N LYS A 979 -24.68 34.72 -30.66
CA LYS A 979 -25.77 35.70 -30.66
C LYS A 979 -26.65 35.55 -31.90
N ARG A 980 -26.05 35.42 -33.09
CA ARG A 980 -26.81 35.20 -34.33
C ARG A 980 -27.63 33.91 -34.30
N MET A 981 -27.05 32.82 -33.79
CA MET A 981 -27.75 31.53 -33.62
C MET A 981 -28.98 31.69 -32.73
N PHE A 982 -28.86 32.48 -31.67
CA PHE A 982 -29.96 32.74 -30.77
C PHE A 982 -30.98 33.72 -31.32
N ASP A 983 -30.57 34.79 -31.97
CA ASP A 983 -31.52 35.72 -32.60
C ASP A 983 -32.39 34.97 -33.62
N ASP A 984 -31.78 34.12 -34.46
CA ASP A 984 -32.49 33.25 -35.42
C ASP A 984 -33.42 32.23 -34.72
N PHE A 985 -33.10 31.77 -33.50
CA PHE A 985 -33.92 30.79 -32.75
C PHE A 985 -34.98 31.42 -31.85
N LYS A 986 -34.71 32.61 -31.31
CA LYS A 986 -35.55 33.34 -30.35
C LYS A 986 -36.90 33.72 -30.95
N GLU A 987 -36.95 33.98 -32.26
CA GLU A 987 -38.20 34.23 -33.00
C GLU A 987 -39.22 33.08 -32.90
N LYS A 988 -38.79 31.88 -32.47
CA LYS A 988 -39.64 30.69 -32.33
C LYS A 988 -40.06 30.39 -30.90
N LEU A 989 -39.44 31.03 -29.92
CA LEU A 989 -39.68 30.74 -28.50
C LEU A 989 -40.79 31.64 -27.95
N SER A 990 -41.61 31.05 -27.09
CA SER A 990 -42.65 31.77 -26.39
C SER A 990 -42.04 32.44 -25.17
N PHE A 991 -42.00 33.78 -25.13
CA PHE A 991 -41.31 34.50 -24.05
C PHE A 991 -41.76 34.09 -22.63
N PRO A 992 -43.06 33.89 -22.33
CA PRO A 992 -43.49 33.43 -21.01
C PRO A 992 -43.13 31.97 -20.70
N GLU A 993 -43.17 31.08 -21.69
CA GLU A 993 -42.95 29.64 -21.50
C GLU A 993 -41.46 29.28 -21.46
N ASP A 994 -40.64 29.99 -22.24
CA ASP A 994 -39.20 29.77 -22.37
C ASP A 994 -38.36 30.84 -21.64
N TYR A 995 -38.99 31.62 -20.74
CA TYR A 995 -38.36 32.78 -20.08
C TYR A 995 -36.98 32.46 -19.49
N VAL A 996 -36.86 31.36 -18.73
CA VAL A 996 -35.59 31.00 -18.06
C VAL A 996 -34.49 30.74 -19.10
N PHE A 997 -34.82 30.07 -20.19
CA PHE A 997 -33.88 29.77 -21.27
C PHE A 997 -33.45 31.05 -22.02
N ILE A 998 -34.43 31.86 -22.45
CA ILE A 998 -34.19 33.13 -23.17
C ILE A 998 -33.34 34.07 -22.33
N ARG A 999 -33.70 34.28 -21.06
CA ARG A 999 -33.01 35.24 -20.20
C ARG A 999 -31.63 34.76 -19.78
N THR A 1000 -31.47 33.46 -19.50
CA THR A 1000 -30.15 32.86 -19.28
C THR A 1000 -29.24 33.13 -20.49
N TRP A 1001 -29.76 32.96 -21.70
CA TRP A 1001 -28.99 33.20 -22.92
C TRP A 1001 -28.60 34.66 -23.14
N GLU A 1002 -29.54 35.58 -22.96
CA GLU A 1002 -29.27 37.01 -23.08
C GLU A 1002 -28.19 37.47 -22.10
N LEU A 1003 -28.25 37.01 -20.85
CA LEU A 1003 -27.20 37.27 -19.85
C LEU A 1003 -25.87 36.61 -20.23
N THR A 1004 -25.88 35.44 -20.86
CA THR A 1004 -24.64 34.83 -21.40
C THR A 1004 -24.01 35.71 -22.47
N CYS A 1005 -24.84 36.19 -23.41
CA CYS A 1005 -24.37 37.06 -24.49
C CYS A 1005 -23.78 38.35 -23.92
N ASP A 1006 -24.43 38.94 -22.91
CA ASP A 1006 -23.93 40.12 -22.22
C ASP A 1006 -22.58 39.84 -21.53
N LEU A 1007 -22.44 38.70 -20.85
CA LEU A 1007 -21.16 38.29 -20.24
C LEU A 1007 -20.06 38.15 -21.29
N MET A 1008 -20.35 37.51 -22.43
CA MET A 1008 -19.38 37.31 -23.50
C MET A 1008 -18.98 38.63 -24.19
N GLU A 1009 -19.93 39.54 -24.37
CA GLU A 1009 -19.67 40.88 -24.89
C GLU A 1009 -18.83 41.71 -23.92
N ILE A 1010 -19.11 41.60 -22.61
CA ILE A 1010 -18.28 42.20 -21.55
C ILE A 1010 -16.86 41.61 -21.59
N LEU A 1011 -16.73 40.29 -21.72
CA LEU A 1011 -15.43 39.62 -21.79
C LEU A 1011 -14.63 40.06 -23.02
N GLU A 1012 -15.24 40.13 -24.21
CA GLU A 1012 -14.53 40.56 -25.43
C GLU A 1012 -14.01 42.00 -25.31
N ARG A 1013 -14.81 42.91 -24.75
CA ARG A 1013 -14.41 44.31 -24.51
C ARG A 1013 -13.25 44.41 -23.52
N ASN A 1014 -13.21 43.56 -22.49
CA ASN A 1014 -12.16 43.59 -21.47
C ASN A 1014 -10.90 42.80 -21.85
N ILE A 1015 -11.01 41.76 -22.69
CA ILE A 1015 -9.87 40.98 -23.22
C ILE A 1015 -9.06 41.80 -24.23
N SER A 1016 -9.71 42.76 -24.91
CA SER A 1016 -9.07 43.67 -25.87
C SER A 1016 -8.09 44.66 -25.20
N THR A 1017 -8.12 44.82 -23.88
CA THR A 1017 -7.23 45.69 -23.10
C THR A 1017 -6.21 44.90 -22.27
N ASN A 1018 -5.12 44.51 -22.93
CA ASN A 1018 -3.75 44.44 -22.41
C ASN A 1018 -3.29 43.48 -21.27
N VAL A 1019 -4.02 42.46 -20.82
CA VAL A 1019 -3.44 41.49 -19.86
C VAL A 1019 -3.90 40.05 -20.10
N LEU A 1020 -3.29 39.32 -21.05
CA LEU A 1020 -3.34 37.85 -21.05
C LEU A 1020 -2.02 37.26 -21.60
N LYS A 1021 -0.92 37.41 -20.86
CA LYS A 1021 0.25 36.54 -21.01
C LYS A 1021 0.51 35.81 -19.68
N LYS A 1022 0.36 34.48 -19.76
CA LYS A 1022 0.66 33.42 -18.76
C LYS A 1022 -0.30 33.25 -17.56
N SER A 1023 -0.89 32.05 -17.54
CA SER A 1023 -1.26 31.22 -16.37
C SER A 1023 -2.27 31.71 -15.33
N GLU A 1024 -3.28 32.49 -15.67
CA GLU A 1024 -4.44 32.62 -14.79
C GLU A 1024 -5.60 31.83 -15.40
N GLY A 1025 -6.18 30.92 -14.61
CA GLY A 1025 -7.35 30.14 -15.00
C GLY A 1025 -8.61 31.02 -15.12
N ILE A 1026 -9.78 30.42 -14.92
CA ILE A 1026 -11.08 31.11 -15.00
C ILE A 1026 -11.13 32.36 -14.11
N ASP A 1027 -10.47 32.34 -12.96
CA ASP A 1027 -10.44 33.42 -11.98
C ASP A 1027 -9.71 34.69 -12.48
N GLY A 1028 -8.72 34.56 -13.37
CA GLY A 1028 -8.03 35.72 -13.96
C GLY A 1028 -8.85 36.40 -15.05
N ILE A 1029 -9.63 35.60 -15.79
CA ILE A 1029 -10.54 36.10 -16.85
C ILE A 1029 -11.77 36.76 -16.22
N LEU A 1030 -12.34 36.16 -15.18
CA LEU A 1030 -13.48 36.67 -14.43
C LEU A 1030 -13.04 37.59 -13.28
N ASN A 1031 -12.24 38.60 -13.59
CA ASN A 1031 -11.80 39.58 -12.60
C ASN A 1031 -12.96 40.46 -12.10
N THR A 1032 -12.70 41.25 -11.05
CA THR A 1032 -13.69 42.11 -10.40
C THR A 1032 -14.36 43.10 -11.37
N ASN A 1033 -13.66 43.58 -12.40
CA ASN A 1033 -14.25 44.51 -13.39
C ASN A 1033 -15.29 43.82 -14.27
N VAL A 1034 -14.99 42.61 -14.74
CA VAL A 1034 -15.91 41.78 -15.53
C VAL A 1034 -17.13 41.41 -14.69
N LEU A 1035 -16.92 40.91 -13.47
CA LEU A 1035 -18.01 40.53 -12.56
C LEU A 1035 -18.87 41.73 -12.15
N SER A 1036 -18.29 42.92 -12.00
CA SER A 1036 -19.04 44.15 -11.73
C SER A 1036 -19.90 44.59 -12.90
N ALA A 1037 -19.34 44.62 -14.10
CA ALA A 1037 -20.11 44.94 -15.31
C ALA A 1037 -21.25 43.93 -15.52
N PHE A 1038 -20.98 42.65 -15.26
CA PHE A 1038 -21.98 41.58 -15.40
C PHE A 1038 -23.08 41.67 -14.34
N GLY A 1039 -22.75 41.93 -13.07
CA GLY A 1039 -23.75 42.15 -12.02
C GLY A 1039 -24.69 43.32 -12.32
N LYS A 1040 -24.18 44.40 -12.93
CA LYS A 1040 -25.00 45.52 -13.42
C LYS A 1040 -25.90 45.13 -14.59
N ALA A 1041 -25.42 44.28 -15.50
CA ALA A 1041 -26.24 43.75 -16.59
C ALA A 1041 -27.40 42.89 -16.05
N CYS A 1042 -27.12 42.01 -15.08
CA CYS A 1042 -28.16 41.23 -14.38
C CYS A 1042 -29.23 42.14 -13.76
N LEU A 1043 -28.82 43.20 -13.06
CA LEU A 1043 -29.75 44.17 -12.47
C LEU A 1043 -30.61 44.88 -13.53
N LYS A 1044 -30.02 45.30 -14.65
CA LYS A 1044 -30.74 45.97 -15.74
C LYS A 1044 -31.81 45.07 -16.37
N HIS A 1045 -31.51 43.78 -16.57
CA HIS A 1045 -32.50 42.81 -17.05
C HIS A 1045 -33.61 42.59 -16.03
N LEU A 1046 -33.28 42.44 -14.75
CA LEU A 1046 -34.26 42.33 -13.69
C LEU A 1046 -35.22 43.53 -13.67
N GLN A 1047 -34.70 44.77 -13.78
CA GLN A 1047 -35.49 45.99 -13.85
C GLN A 1047 -36.46 46.02 -15.05
N LYS A 1048 -36.05 45.44 -16.17
CA LYS A 1048 -36.91 45.27 -17.35
C LYS A 1048 -37.99 44.23 -17.08
N ASP A 1049 -37.60 43.11 -16.47
CA ASP A 1049 -38.48 41.96 -16.21
C ASP A 1049 -39.56 42.26 -15.18
N ILE A 1050 -39.27 43.10 -14.17
CA ILE A 1050 -40.26 43.57 -13.19
C ILE A 1050 -41.43 44.29 -13.86
N LYS A 1051 -41.21 44.96 -14.99
CA LYS A 1051 -42.26 45.67 -15.74
C LYS A 1051 -43.06 44.74 -16.65
N SER A 1052 -42.54 43.57 -17.01
CA SER A 1052 -43.12 42.69 -18.03
C SER A 1052 -43.65 41.35 -17.51
N LEU A 1053 -43.35 40.97 -16.26
CA LEU A 1053 -43.74 39.68 -15.70
C LEU A 1053 -44.59 39.86 -14.43
N ALA A 1054 -45.59 38.98 -14.28
CA ALA A 1054 -46.41 38.94 -13.06
C ALA A 1054 -45.64 38.44 -11.83
N PHE A 1055 -44.64 37.56 -12.02
CA PHE A 1055 -43.84 36.96 -10.93
C PHE A 1055 -42.33 37.00 -11.24
N PRO A 1056 -41.71 38.19 -11.25
CA PRO A 1056 -40.33 38.36 -11.70
C PRO A 1056 -39.30 37.73 -10.74
N ILE A 1057 -39.55 37.74 -9.43
CA ILE A 1057 -38.58 37.26 -8.41
C ILE A 1057 -38.28 35.76 -8.53
N PRO A 1058 -39.27 34.83 -8.50
CA PRO A 1058 -38.97 33.40 -8.59
C PRO A 1058 -38.41 33.00 -9.96
N ALA A 1059 -38.88 33.65 -11.03
CA ALA A 1059 -38.44 33.36 -12.39
C ALA A 1059 -36.97 33.78 -12.59
N PHE A 1060 -36.59 34.98 -12.13
CA PHE A 1060 -35.20 35.47 -12.24
C PHE A 1060 -34.25 34.75 -11.27
N GLU A 1061 -34.74 34.29 -10.10
CA GLU A 1061 -33.99 33.38 -9.22
C GLU A 1061 -33.59 32.09 -9.96
N CYS A 1062 -34.52 31.47 -10.68
CA CYS A 1062 -34.25 30.29 -11.51
C CYS A 1062 -33.22 30.58 -12.62
N VAL A 1063 -33.27 31.76 -13.24
CA VAL A 1063 -32.26 32.20 -14.22
C VAL A 1063 -30.87 32.24 -13.59
N MET A 1064 -30.73 32.85 -12.41
CA MET A 1064 -29.44 32.94 -11.72
C MET A 1064 -28.90 31.56 -11.30
N ARG A 1065 -29.76 30.69 -10.74
CA ARG A 1065 -29.36 29.30 -10.41
C ARG A 1065 -28.94 28.52 -11.65
N THR A 1066 -29.64 28.72 -12.76
CA THR A 1066 -29.30 28.10 -14.05
C THR A 1066 -27.96 28.60 -14.55
N LEU A 1067 -27.71 29.91 -14.55
CA LEU A 1067 -26.41 30.48 -14.92
C LEU A 1067 -25.26 29.92 -14.07
N HIS A 1068 -25.48 29.77 -12.76
CA HIS A 1068 -24.47 29.26 -11.84
C HIS A 1068 -24.04 27.83 -12.15
N LEU A 1069 -25.02 26.94 -12.32
CA LEU A 1069 -24.77 25.52 -12.64
C LEU A 1069 -24.08 25.35 -13.99
N LYS A 1070 -24.38 26.25 -14.91
CA LYS A 1070 -24.15 26.04 -16.33
C LYS A 1070 -22.82 26.72 -16.73
N LEU A 1071 -22.42 27.84 -16.09
CA LEU A 1071 -21.13 28.52 -16.27
C LEU A 1071 -20.05 28.11 -15.26
N ASP A 1072 -20.38 27.26 -14.28
CA ASP A 1072 -19.45 26.76 -13.25
C ASP A 1072 -18.76 27.89 -12.45
N PHE A 1073 -19.55 28.86 -11.97
CA PHE A 1073 -19.01 29.95 -11.15
C PHE A 1073 -18.63 29.47 -9.74
N SER A 1074 -17.41 29.83 -9.31
CA SER A 1074 -16.98 29.68 -7.92
C SER A 1074 -17.87 30.49 -6.98
N LEU A 1075 -17.92 30.09 -5.71
CA LEU A 1075 -18.67 30.83 -4.68
C LEU A 1075 -18.24 32.29 -4.57
N LYS A 1076 -16.95 32.56 -4.74
CA LYS A 1076 -16.37 33.90 -4.76
C LYS A 1076 -16.94 34.74 -5.92
N HIS A 1077 -17.01 34.18 -7.13
CA HIS A 1077 -17.59 34.88 -8.29
C HIS A 1077 -19.08 35.20 -8.09
N MET A 1078 -19.85 34.25 -7.57
CA MET A 1078 -21.28 34.41 -7.32
C MET A 1078 -21.55 35.56 -6.35
N LEU A 1079 -20.83 35.60 -5.23
CA LEU A 1079 -20.98 36.67 -4.23
C LEU A 1079 -20.59 38.05 -4.80
N GLN A 1080 -19.56 38.14 -5.65
CA GLN A 1080 -19.19 39.40 -6.30
C GLN A 1080 -20.30 39.89 -7.26
N ILE A 1081 -20.91 39.00 -8.05
CA ILE A 1081 -22.04 39.34 -8.91
C ILE A 1081 -23.21 39.87 -8.07
N TYR A 1082 -23.53 39.19 -6.97
CA TYR A 1082 -24.62 39.58 -6.07
C TYR A 1082 -24.39 40.95 -5.44
N LYS A 1083 -23.18 41.22 -4.96
CA LYS A 1083 -22.81 42.54 -4.42
C LYS A 1083 -23.13 43.65 -5.42
N HIS A 1084 -22.82 43.45 -6.70
CA HIS A 1084 -23.08 44.45 -7.74
C HIS A 1084 -24.53 44.51 -8.21
N MET A 1085 -25.32 43.44 -8.06
CA MET A 1085 -26.77 43.47 -8.25
C MET A 1085 -27.49 44.31 -7.19
N LEU A 1086 -26.89 44.50 -6.01
CA LEU A 1086 -27.40 45.37 -4.93
C LEU A 1086 -27.00 46.84 -5.10
N GLY A 1087 -26.49 47.24 -6.27
CA GLY A 1087 -26.00 48.60 -6.51
C GLY A 1087 -27.08 49.68 -6.63
N ASP A 1088 -28.36 49.31 -6.81
CA ASP A 1088 -29.49 50.23 -6.92
C ASP A 1088 -30.52 49.96 -5.83
N GLN A 1089 -30.57 50.85 -4.83
CA GLN A 1089 -31.47 50.76 -3.68
C GLN A 1089 -32.95 50.95 -4.04
N SER A 1090 -33.26 51.42 -5.25
CA SER A 1090 -34.65 51.58 -5.71
C SER A 1090 -35.29 50.27 -6.18
N THR A 1091 -34.48 49.23 -6.46
CA THR A 1091 -34.96 47.94 -6.99
C THR A 1091 -35.01 46.89 -5.87
N VAL A 1092 -36.09 46.89 -5.07
CA VAL A 1092 -36.23 46.02 -3.88
C VAL A 1092 -36.19 44.53 -4.24
N GLU A 1093 -36.63 44.15 -5.44
CA GLU A 1093 -36.67 42.79 -5.95
C GLU A 1093 -35.26 42.17 -6.04
N SER A 1094 -34.22 42.96 -6.34
CA SER A 1094 -32.84 42.46 -6.40
C SER A 1094 -32.36 41.99 -5.02
N TYR A 1095 -32.78 42.69 -3.97
CA TYR A 1095 -32.47 42.36 -2.58
C TYR A 1095 -33.13 41.04 -2.15
N PHE A 1096 -34.37 40.79 -2.56
CA PHE A 1096 -35.05 39.51 -2.31
C PHE A 1096 -34.40 38.35 -3.05
N ILE A 1097 -33.95 38.55 -4.30
CA ILE A 1097 -33.28 37.51 -5.09
C ILE A 1097 -31.92 37.16 -4.45
N VAL A 1098 -31.11 38.17 -4.11
CA VAL A 1098 -29.80 37.94 -3.48
C VAL A 1098 -29.94 37.26 -2.12
N GLN A 1099 -30.92 37.67 -1.30
CA GLN A 1099 -31.20 37.03 -0.01
C GLN A 1099 -31.46 35.52 -0.16
N LYS A 1100 -32.28 35.11 -1.14
CA LYS A 1100 -32.65 33.71 -1.37
C LYS A 1100 -31.52 32.86 -1.96
N LEU A 1101 -30.58 33.50 -2.66
CA LEU A 1101 -29.48 32.82 -3.31
C LEU A 1101 -28.20 32.74 -2.45
N LEU A 1102 -28.16 33.44 -1.31
CA LEU A 1102 -27.01 33.43 -0.43
C LEU A 1102 -26.81 32.05 0.24
N PRO A 1103 -25.58 31.49 0.25
CA PRO A 1103 -25.29 30.19 0.86
C PRO A 1103 -25.42 30.24 2.39
N GLU A 1104 -25.94 29.17 3.01
CA GLU A 1104 -26.12 29.10 4.47
C GLU A 1104 -24.79 29.01 5.22
N GLN A 1105 -23.85 28.17 4.78
CA GLN A 1105 -22.54 27.95 5.43
C GLN A 1105 -21.35 28.21 4.49
N CYS A 1106 -20.24 28.75 5.03
CA CYS A 1106 -18.96 28.91 4.32
C CYS A 1106 -17.85 28.46 5.27
N LEU A 1107 -17.17 27.35 4.99
CA LEU A 1107 -16.36 26.69 6.03
C LEU A 1107 -14.84 26.93 5.97
N TRP A 1108 -14.25 27.45 4.88
CA TRP A 1108 -12.80 27.28 4.68
C TRP A 1108 -12.03 28.41 3.97
N ASP A 1109 -12.57 29.63 3.84
CA ASP A 1109 -11.87 30.78 3.21
C ASP A 1109 -12.30 32.14 3.79
N ASP A 1110 -11.35 32.89 4.36
CA ASP A 1110 -11.58 34.19 5.01
C ASP A 1110 -12.06 35.28 4.03
N ASP A 1111 -11.61 35.25 2.76
CA ASP A 1111 -12.05 36.21 1.74
C ASP A 1111 -13.55 36.06 1.44
N ILE A 1112 -14.01 34.81 1.34
CA ILE A 1112 -15.40 34.47 1.06
C ILE A 1112 -16.29 34.83 2.26
N ILE A 1113 -15.81 34.58 3.48
CA ILE A 1113 -16.50 34.95 4.71
C ILE A 1113 -16.68 36.47 4.80
N ASN A 1114 -15.64 37.24 4.50
CA ASN A 1114 -15.69 38.70 4.56
C ASN A 1114 -16.62 39.29 3.49
N LEU A 1115 -16.56 38.78 2.25
CA LEU A 1115 -17.46 39.22 1.18
C LEU A 1115 -18.92 38.91 1.49
N LYS A 1116 -19.21 37.73 2.08
CA LYS A 1116 -20.55 37.37 2.53
C LYS A 1116 -21.06 38.33 3.62
N LYS A 1117 -20.22 38.69 4.60
CA LYS A 1117 -20.58 39.66 5.65
C LYS A 1117 -20.94 41.02 5.06
N GLU A 1118 -20.13 41.50 4.12
CA GLU A 1118 -20.38 42.78 3.44
C GLU A 1118 -21.74 42.79 2.72
N ILE A 1119 -22.09 41.70 2.02
CA ILE A 1119 -23.41 41.59 1.37
C ILE A 1119 -24.54 41.56 2.39
N ILE A 1120 -24.37 40.82 3.50
CA ILE A 1120 -25.37 40.78 4.59
C ILE A 1120 -25.57 42.18 5.19
N GLU A 1121 -24.51 42.96 5.35
CA GLU A 1121 -24.59 44.35 5.82
C GLU A 1121 -25.38 45.24 4.84
N ILE A 1122 -25.11 45.14 3.54
CA ILE A 1122 -25.87 45.83 2.49
C ILE A 1122 -27.37 45.44 2.53
N LEU A 1123 -27.68 44.16 2.74
CA LEU A 1123 -29.07 43.69 2.87
C LEU A 1123 -29.74 44.23 4.16
N CYS A 1124 -29.01 44.25 5.29
CA CYS A 1124 -29.55 44.66 6.59
C CYS A 1124 -29.77 46.17 6.73
N THR A 1125 -29.06 46.98 5.93
CA THR A 1125 -29.10 48.45 5.96
C THR A 1125 -30.08 49.07 4.96
N HIS A 1126 -30.79 48.26 4.17
CA HIS A 1126 -31.74 48.75 3.16
C HIS A 1126 -32.86 49.65 3.76
N PRO A 1127 -33.28 50.74 3.08
CA PRO A 1127 -34.22 51.71 3.64
C PRO A 1127 -35.63 51.17 3.94
N SER A 1128 -36.15 50.22 3.13
CA SER A 1128 -37.47 49.60 3.38
C SER A 1128 -37.52 48.89 4.74
N LYS A 1129 -38.54 49.23 5.53
CA LYS A 1129 -38.78 48.66 6.86
C LYS A 1129 -39.25 47.20 6.76
N GLU A 1130 -40.08 46.91 5.77
CA GLU A 1130 -40.66 45.61 5.46
C GLU A 1130 -39.56 44.62 5.07
N PHE A 1131 -38.66 45.02 4.17
CA PHE A 1131 -37.51 44.19 3.77
C PHE A 1131 -36.57 43.91 4.94
N ARG A 1132 -36.25 44.93 5.76
CA ARG A 1132 -35.39 44.74 6.95
C ARG A 1132 -35.97 43.75 7.94
N ILE A 1133 -37.28 43.69 8.13
CA ILE A 1133 -37.93 42.70 8.99
C ILE A 1133 -37.75 41.29 8.42
N ILE A 1134 -37.94 41.12 7.11
CA ILE A 1134 -37.79 39.82 6.43
C ILE A 1134 -36.33 39.35 6.45
N CYS A 1135 -35.38 40.24 6.14
CA CYS A 1135 -33.96 39.95 6.21
C CYS A 1135 -33.50 39.60 7.62
N ARG A 1136 -33.89 40.40 8.63
CA ARG A 1136 -33.57 40.09 10.03
C ARG A 1136 -34.18 38.76 10.44
N ARG A 1137 -35.41 38.43 10.07
CA ARG A 1137 -36.02 37.13 10.41
C ARG A 1137 -35.28 35.95 9.77
N TYR A 1138 -34.86 36.09 8.51
CA TYR A 1138 -34.09 35.08 7.78
C TYR A 1138 -32.71 34.84 8.40
N PHE A 1139 -31.95 35.91 8.66
CA PHE A 1139 -30.62 35.78 9.26
C PHE A 1139 -30.66 35.48 10.75
N HIS A 1140 -31.65 35.93 11.52
CA HIS A 1140 -31.76 35.67 12.96
C HIS A 1140 -32.12 34.21 13.28
N HIS A 1141 -32.78 33.51 12.35
CA HIS A 1141 -33.04 32.06 12.45
C HIS A 1141 -31.77 31.23 12.16
N ASN A 1142 -30.88 31.72 11.30
CA ASN A 1142 -29.62 31.08 10.94
C ASN A 1142 -28.45 31.48 11.87
N LEU A 1143 -28.44 32.72 12.38
CA LEU A 1143 -27.50 33.23 13.39
C LEU A 1143 -27.67 32.56 14.75
N LYS A 1144 -28.82 31.96 15.09
CA LYS A 1144 -28.92 31.13 16.31
C LYS A 1144 -28.06 29.85 16.25
N GLN A 1145 -27.59 29.43 15.07
CA GLN A 1145 -26.58 28.38 14.93
C GLN A 1145 -25.15 28.92 15.01
N ASP A 1146 -24.88 30.15 14.57
CA ASP A 1146 -23.52 30.75 14.55
C ASP A 1146 -23.18 31.67 15.76
N VAL A 1147 -24.16 32.27 16.43
CA VAL A 1147 -23.98 33.20 17.57
C VAL A 1147 -23.70 32.48 18.89
N LYS A 1148 -23.86 31.15 18.96
CA LYS A 1148 -23.30 30.34 20.05
C LYS A 1148 -21.76 30.25 20.02
N LEU A 1149 -21.09 30.85 19.03
CA LEU A 1149 -19.63 30.79 18.86
C LEU A 1149 -18.91 32.14 19.01
N LYS A 1150 -19.58 33.28 19.28
CA LYS A 1150 -18.94 34.61 19.19
C LYS A 1150 -19.45 35.74 20.13
N CYS A 1151 -19.75 35.45 21.40
CA CYS A 1151 -19.96 36.51 22.40
C CYS A 1151 -19.08 36.30 23.63
N GLY A 1152 -17.86 36.84 23.57
CA GLY A 1152 -16.94 36.96 24.71
C GLY A 1152 -16.13 38.26 24.74
N GLU A 1153 -16.32 39.18 23.78
CA GLU A 1153 -15.61 40.46 23.75
C GLU A 1153 -16.53 41.55 23.16
N LEU A 1154 -17.39 42.14 23.99
CA LEU A 1154 -18.02 43.46 23.78
C LEU A 1154 -18.78 43.89 25.05
N LEU A 1155 -18.10 43.80 26.20
CA LEU A 1155 -18.37 44.58 27.41
C LEU A 1155 -17.02 44.96 28.05
N ALA A 1156 -16.33 45.88 27.37
CA ALA A 1156 -15.32 46.80 27.90
C ALA A 1156 -15.43 48.09 27.09
#